data_AF-A0A3M2GRM1-F1
#
_entry.id   AF-A0A3M2GRM1-F1
#
_cell.length_a   1.000
_cell.length_b   1.000
_cell.length_c   1.000
_cell.angle_alpha   90.00
_cell.angle_beta   90.00
_cell.angle_gamma   90.00
#
_symmetry.space_group_name_H-M   'P 1'
#
loop_
_entity.id
_entity.type
_entity.pdbx_description
1 polymer ?
#
loop_
_entity_poly.entity_id
_entity_poly.type
_entity_poly.pdbx_seq_one_letter_code
_entity_poly.pdbx_strand_id
1 'polypeptide(L)'
;MFKRLGGLFVVGVVLAVGAFTLKWWWPPLLEFLNLRKDTLEALQALVQIILWVGAAILGVISWLRREKATGLAPRVEISSTGEPPSLEKKSSESTLPKRSVSASVEADPTALRRTYLERLFRTCRKLSLTGIDPQATGDDPEAVLDLDAIYTAMLTEQTDQPAEHRRGAGIERETRRLSAVEQLNNHKHLVLLGDPGGGKSTFVNFVTLCLAGEALGKSGANLSLLTAPLPSDEEDEEEENKPPQPWVHGSLLPVRIILRDFAARGLPEAGEAACADHLWRFIEKELQRAGIGDFAPHLRKELLEQGGLVLLDGLDEVPEAERRREQLKQVVEDFVTTFSRCRVLVTSRVYAYQQKEWRLTDFAVTKLAPFSKGQIRRFIYAWYDHIAARRSMDPEDARGKATLLEGAVFSSERLLELAERPLLLTLMASLHAWHGGTLPERRVKLYAAATDMLLHWWEQAKVIRDAQGNIILQQPSLSQWLRADRERVRELLNELAFKAHAGQSDLTGTADVPEGELISGLMKLRNNPDVNPAELMDYLEQRAGLLLPRGNGVYTFPHRTFQEYLAACHLTDDNFPDKLAELGRNDPDRWREVVLLGAGKSAEGADFAVWALAENLCPAEVNESKQGKADCWGALLAGQVLAESANLNKISQSNAGKLHRVQQWLVYLLERSDFPAVERVAAGNALARLGDPRFREEAWFLPDEPLLGFIEIPAGTFL
;
A
#
# COMPACT_ATOMS: atom_id res chain seq x y z
N MET A 1 -15.67 70.29 18.58
CA MET A 1 -16.44 69.01 18.56
C MET A 1 -17.23 68.77 17.27
N PHE A 2 -17.77 69.78 16.57
CA PHE A 2 -18.70 69.58 15.44
C PHE A 2 -18.11 69.10 14.08
N LYS A 3 -16.80 69.15 13.82
CA LYS A 3 -16.22 68.74 12.51
C LYS A 3 -15.90 67.24 12.36
N ARG A 4 -16.00 66.41 13.40
CA ARG A 4 -15.74 64.95 13.33
C ARG A 4 -17.00 64.06 13.32
N LEU A 5 -18.18 64.62 13.61
CA LEU A 5 -19.45 63.88 13.58
C LEU A 5 -20.06 63.77 12.17
N GLY A 6 -19.79 64.72 11.27
CA GLY A 6 -20.32 64.71 9.91
C GLY A 6 -19.87 63.50 9.07
N GLY A 7 -18.62 63.05 9.23
CA GLY A 7 -18.07 61.95 8.41
C GLY A 7 -18.77 60.61 8.61
N LEU A 8 -19.07 60.21 9.86
CA LEU A 8 -19.79 58.96 10.11
C LEU A 8 -21.26 59.05 9.71
N PHE A 9 -21.90 60.21 9.87
CA PHE A 9 -23.30 60.39 9.46
C PHE A 9 -23.45 60.30 7.93
N VAL A 10 -22.53 60.88 7.16
CA VAL A 10 -22.51 60.77 5.69
C VAL A 10 -22.28 59.33 5.24
N VAL A 11 -21.36 58.57 5.85
CA VAL A 11 -21.14 57.16 5.48
C VAL A 11 -22.37 56.28 5.82
N GLY A 12 -23.00 56.51 6.98
CA GLY A 12 -24.24 55.82 7.35
C GLY A 12 -25.40 56.10 6.39
N VAL A 13 -25.57 57.36 5.97
CA VAL A 13 -26.60 57.75 4.99
C VAL A 13 -26.29 57.18 3.59
N VAL A 14 -25.04 57.18 3.14
CA VAL A 14 -24.65 56.59 1.83
C VAL A 14 -24.92 55.09 1.80
N LEU A 15 -24.61 54.35 2.87
CA LEU A 15 -24.90 52.91 2.96
C LEU A 15 -26.41 52.63 3.06
N ALA A 16 -27.17 53.43 3.81
CA ALA A 16 -28.62 53.31 3.89
C ALA A 16 -29.31 53.60 2.55
N VAL A 17 -28.87 54.64 1.82
CA VAL A 17 -29.36 54.96 0.47
C VAL A 17 -28.98 53.85 -0.51
N GLY A 18 -27.76 53.33 -0.47
CA GLY A 18 -27.33 52.21 -1.33
C GLY A 18 -28.13 50.92 -1.11
N ALA A 19 -28.47 50.59 0.14
CA ALA A 19 -29.35 49.45 0.44
C ALA A 19 -30.80 49.69 -0.02
N PHE A 20 -31.28 50.94 0.03
CA PHE A 20 -32.64 51.31 -0.39
C PHE A 20 -32.78 51.34 -1.93
N THR A 21 -31.76 51.81 -2.65
CA THR A 21 -31.76 51.82 -4.13
C THR A 21 -31.63 50.41 -4.70
N LEU A 22 -30.80 49.53 -4.10
CA LEU A 22 -30.76 48.11 -4.49
C LEU A 22 -32.16 47.48 -4.39
N LYS A 23 -32.87 47.70 -3.28
CA LYS A 23 -34.19 47.09 -3.03
C LYS A 23 -35.27 47.46 -4.07
N TRP A 24 -35.13 48.61 -4.74
CA TRP A 24 -36.04 49.05 -5.81
C TRP A 24 -35.62 48.62 -7.22
N TRP A 25 -34.32 48.46 -7.48
CA TRP A 25 -33.81 48.02 -8.78
C TRP A 25 -33.72 46.49 -8.90
N TRP A 26 -33.71 45.76 -7.79
CA TRP A 26 -33.61 44.30 -7.75
C TRP A 26 -34.76 43.58 -8.49
N PRO A 27 -36.06 43.90 -8.29
CA PRO A 27 -37.14 43.15 -8.92
C PRO A 27 -37.12 43.15 -10.47
N PRO A 28 -36.99 44.29 -11.18
CA PRO A 28 -36.94 44.27 -12.65
C PRO A 28 -35.64 43.69 -13.22
N LEU A 29 -34.53 43.75 -12.46
CA LEU A 29 -33.28 43.08 -12.85
C LEU A 29 -33.41 41.55 -12.81
N LEU A 30 -34.20 41.02 -11.88
CA LEU A 30 -34.43 39.59 -11.73
C LEU A 30 -35.37 39.02 -12.81
N GLU A 31 -36.41 39.76 -13.21
CA GLU A 31 -37.25 39.38 -14.35
C GLU A 31 -36.45 39.34 -15.66
N PHE A 32 -35.46 40.22 -15.83
CA PHE A 32 -34.60 40.24 -17.02
C PHE A 32 -33.65 39.03 -17.13
N LEU A 33 -33.32 38.37 -16.01
CA LEU A 33 -32.30 37.31 -15.97
C LEU A 33 -32.85 35.87 -15.98
N ASN A 34 -34.17 35.68 -15.83
CA ASN A 34 -34.88 34.40 -16.00
C ASN A 34 -34.25 33.18 -15.27
N LEU A 35 -33.76 33.40 -14.05
CA LEU A 35 -33.10 32.39 -13.21
C LEU A 35 -34.10 31.53 -12.43
N ARG A 36 -33.70 30.29 -12.08
CA ARG A 36 -34.52 29.41 -11.23
C ARG A 36 -34.63 29.97 -9.80
N LYS A 37 -35.74 29.66 -9.14
CA LYS A 37 -36.09 30.19 -7.81
C LYS A 37 -35.02 29.87 -6.75
N ASP A 38 -34.44 28.69 -6.81
CA ASP A 38 -33.45 28.20 -5.82
C ASP A 38 -32.12 28.99 -5.91
N THR A 39 -31.68 29.32 -7.13
CA THR A 39 -30.51 30.20 -7.35
C THR A 39 -30.74 31.64 -6.87
N LEU A 40 -32.01 32.08 -6.85
CA LEU A 40 -32.44 33.39 -6.35
C LEU A 40 -32.35 33.46 -4.82
N GLU A 41 -32.86 32.43 -4.12
CA GLU A 41 -32.80 32.32 -2.66
C GLU A 41 -31.34 32.19 -2.15
N ALA A 42 -30.49 31.44 -2.87
CA ALA A 42 -29.05 31.33 -2.57
C ALA A 42 -28.31 32.68 -2.68
N LEU A 43 -28.56 33.45 -3.75
CA LEU A 43 -27.98 34.79 -3.92
C LEU A 43 -28.45 35.76 -2.84
N GLN A 44 -29.73 35.68 -2.44
CA GLN A 44 -30.30 36.52 -1.40
C GLN A 44 -29.68 36.23 -0.03
N ALA A 45 -29.50 34.94 0.32
CA ALA A 45 -28.78 34.52 1.53
C ALA A 45 -27.32 35.00 1.56
N LEU A 46 -26.62 34.93 0.42
CA LEU A 46 -25.21 35.32 0.31
C LEU A 46 -25.01 36.83 0.51
N VAL A 47 -25.91 37.67 -0.01
CA VAL A 47 -25.95 39.12 0.27
C VAL A 47 -26.26 39.39 1.76
N GLN A 48 -27.18 38.64 2.36
CA GLN A 48 -27.50 38.73 3.78
C GLN A 48 -26.26 38.47 4.68
N ILE A 49 -25.47 37.45 4.34
CA ILE A 49 -24.23 37.07 5.04
C ILE A 49 -23.18 38.18 4.94
N ILE A 50 -22.97 38.75 3.74
CA ILE A 50 -22.01 39.84 3.53
C ILE A 50 -22.37 41.07 4.39
N LEU A 51 -23.66 41.41 4.50
CA LEU A 51 -24.13 42.51 5.35
C LEU A 51 -23.91 42.23 6.84
N TRP A 52 -24.13 40.99 7.29
CA TRP A 52 -23.87 40.57 8.68
C TRP A 52 -22.39 40.63 9.04
N VAL A 53 -21.50 40.13 8.17
CA VAL A 53 -20.05 40.18 8.36
C VAL A 53 -19.57 41.65 8.40
N GLY A 54 -20.08 42.50 7.51
CA GLY A 54 -19.79 43.95 7.53
C GLY A 54 -20.20 44.63 8.85
N ALA A 55 -21.38 44.29 9.38
CA ALA A 55 -21.86 44.81 10.67
C ALA A 55 -21.00 44.32 11.85
N ALA A 56 -20.59 43.05 11.86
CA ALA A 56 -19.72 42.49 12.89
C ALA A 56 -18.34 43.17 12.92
N ILE A 57 -17.71 43.37 11.75
CA ILE A 57 -16.43 44.06 11.61
C ILE A 57 -16.53 45.51 12.13
N LEU A 58 -17.60 46.23 11.80
CA LEU A 58 -17.84 47.59 12.32
C LEU A 58 -18.06 47.60 13.85
N GLY A 59 -18.70 46.56 14.40
CA GLY A 59 -18.82 46.35 15.84
C GLY A 59 -17.46 46.19 16.55
N VAL A 60 -16.58 45.34 16.01
CA VAL A 60 -15.21 45.16 16.54
C VAL A 60 -14.39 46.44 16.46
N ILE A 61 -14.45 47.18 15.34
CA ILE A 61 -13.76 48.46 15.18
C ILE A 61 -14.29 49.53 16.15
N SER A 62 -15.60 49.51 16.45
CA SER A 62 -16.22 50.38 17.46
C SER A 62 -15.74 50.04 18.87
N TRP A 63 -15.69 48.75 19.21
CA TRP A 63 -15.22 48.25 20.51
C TRP A 63 -13.74 48.60 20.77
N LEU A 64 -12.84 48.31 19.82
CA LEU A 64 -11.41 48.67 19.91
C LEU A 64 -11.16 50.19 20.03
N ARG A 65 -12.04 51.02 19.47
CA ARG A 65 -11.99 52.49 19.64
C ARG A 65 -12.52 52.96 21.00
N ARG A 66 -13.38 52.18 21.65
CA ARG A 66 -13.90 52.44 23.00
C ARG A 66 -12.86 52.12 24.06
N GLU A 67 -12.18 50.99 23.92
CA GLU A 67 -11.19 50.49 24.88
C GLU A 67 -9.98 51.44 25.01
N LYS A 68 -9.53 52.05 23.89
CA LYS A 68 -8.49 53.09 23.90
C LYS A 68 -8.91 54.43 24.55
N ALA A 69 -10.16 54.60 24.98
CA ALA A 69 -10.63 55.83 25.62
C ALA A 69 -10.71 55.75 27.16
N THR A 70 -10.56 54.56 27.75
CA THR A 70 -10.72 54.33 29.20
C THR A 70 -9.47 53.72 29.82
N GLY A 71 -8.46 54.55 30.06
CA GLY A 71 -7.22 54.11 30.72
C GLY A 71 -7.34 54.07 32.24
N LEU A 72 -7.09 52.91 32.85
CA LEU A 72 -6.81 52.72 34.27
C LEU A 72 -6.03 51.41 34.46
N ALA A 73 -4.96 51.45 35.26
CA ALA A 73 -4.08 50.32 35.54
C ALA A 73 -3.77 50.27 37.05
N PRO A 74 -3.45 49.09 37.61
CA PRO A 74 -2.73 48.99 38.88
C PRO A 74 -1.30 48.44 38.70
N ARG A 75 -0.37 48.96 39.52
CA ARG A 75 1.02 48.49 39.68
C ARG A 75 1.09 47.24 40.56
N VAL A 76 2.14 46.44 40.37
CA VAL A 76 2.94 45.86 41.47
C VAL A 76 4.42 45.98 41.11
N GLU A 77 5.26 46.31 42.10
CA GLU A 77 6.73 46.48 41.99
C GLU A 77 7.46 45.17 42.34
N ILE A 78 8.72 45.03 41.92
CA ILE A 78 9.86 44.55 42.76
C ILE A 78 11.18 44.88 42.04
N SER A 79 12.23 45.11 42.83
CA SER A 79 13.46 45.82 42.47
C SER A 79 14.59 44.99 41.86
N SER A 80 15.48 45.69 41.15
CA SER A 80 16.73 45.22 40.52
C SER A 80 17.90 44.93 41.47
N THR A 81 18.87 44.13 41.02
CA THR A 81 20.36 44.16 41.16
C THR A 81 20.89 42.71 41.03
N GLY A 82 22.06 42.39 40.48
CA GLY A 82 23.14 43.13 39.79
C GLY A 82 24.13 42.10 39.18
N GLU A 83 25.00 42.51 38.26
CA GLU A 83 25.85 41.60 37.43
C GLU A 83 27.29 41.36 38.02
N PRO A 84 28.28 40.68 37.37
CA PRO A 84 29.11 39.64 38.03
C PRO A 84 30.61 40.05 38.17
N PRO A 85 31.58 39.18 38.60
CA PRO A 85 32.13 38.10 37.74
C PRO A 85 32.68 36.84 38.49
N SER A 86 33.53 36.08 37.82
CA SER A 86 34.27 34.84 38.16
C SER A 86 35.45 34.96 39.15
N LEU A 87 35.88 33.85 39.80
CA LEU A 87 37.27 33.30 39.74
C LEU A 87 37.49 31.96 40.50
N GLU A 88 38.64 31.33 40.21
CA GLU A 88 39.14 29.96 40.41
C GLU A 88 39.06 29.18 41.76
N LYS A 89 39.03 27.84 41.59
CA LYS A 89 39.73 26.74 42.32
C LYS A 89 39.87 26.79 43.86
N LYS A 90 39.35 25.74 44.52
CA LYS A 90 40.16 24.88 45.41
C LYS A 90 39.55 23.49 45.65
N SER A 91 40.43 22.56 46.01
CA SER A 91 40.20 21.13 46.19
C SER A 91 39.74 20.74 47.61
N SER A 92 38.84 19.77 47.72
CA SER A 92 38.84 18.79 48.83
C SER A 92 38.10 17.50 48.44
N GLU A 93 38.66 16.37 48.85
CA GLU A 93 38.03 15.05 48.69
C GLU A 93 36.92 14.87 49.74
N SER A 94 35.84 14.19 49.37
CA SER A 94 34.91 13.58 50.33
C SER A 94 34.30 12.31 49.72
N THR A 95 34.51 11.19 50.39
CA THR A 95 34.15 9.84 49.92
C THR A 95 32.65 9.60 49.93
N LEU A 96 32.06 9.38 48.76
CA LEU A 96 30.74 8.76 48.61
C LEU A 96 30.85 7.24 48.83
N PRO A 97 29.97 6.61 49.63
CA PRO A 97 30.01 5.18 49.86
C PRO A 97 29.62 4.42 48.60
N LYS A 98 30.39 3.39 48.25
CA LYS A 98 30.07 2.44 47.18
C LYS A 98 28.72 1.78 47.49
N ARG A 99 27.67 2.17 46.76
CA ARG A 99 26.43 1.38 46.73
C ARG A 99 26.79 0.01 46.16
N SER A 100 26.48 -1.04 46.92
CA SER A 100 26.67 -2.42 46.48
C SER A 100 25.96 -2.64 45.15
N VAL A 101 26.60 -3.42 44.27
CA VAL A 101 25.97 -3.94 43.06
C VAL A 101 24.70 -4.66 43.47
N SER A 102 23.54 -4.08 43.16
CA SER A 102 22.27 -4.78 43.25
C SER A 102 22.32 -5.93 42.26
N ALA A 103 22.03 -7.15 42.71
CA ALA A 103 21.81 -8.28 41.82
C ALA A 103 20.82 -7.85 40.72
N SER A 104 21.12 -8.19 39.47
CA SER A 104 20.17 -8.07 38.37
C SER A 104 18.92 -8.84 38.76
N VAL A 105 17.80 -8.13 38.94
CA VAL A 105 16.50 -8.77 39.04
C VAL A 105 16.25 -9.42 37.69
N GLU A 106 16.40 -10.74 37.59
CA GLU A 106 16.03 -11.48 36.39
C GLU A 106 14.56 -11.16 36.09
N ALA A 107 14.32 -10.57 34.91
CA ALA A 107 12.98 -10.16 34.53
C ALA A 107 12.08 -11.40 34.37
N ASP A 108 10.87 -11.34 34.93
CA ASP A 108 9.92 -12.45 34.87
C ASP A 108 9.71 -12.89 33.39
N PRO A 109 10.01 -14.15 33.04
CA PRO A 109 9.83 -14.66 31.68
C PRO A 109 8.39 -14.52 31.18
N THR A 110 7.41 -14.54 32.08
CA THR A 110 5.98 -14.35 31.78
C THR A 110 5.70 -12.90 31.35
N ALA A 111 6.23 -11.92 32.08
CA ALA A 111 6.16 -10.50 31.74
C ALA A 111 6.91 -10.18 30.43
N LEU A 112 8.08 -10.79 30.20
CA LEU A 112 8.83 -10.67 28.95
C LEU A 112 8.05 -11.23 27.76
N ARG A 113 7.49 -12.45 27.88
CA ARG A 113 6.62 -13.08 26.87
C ARG A 113 5.38 -12.22 26.58
N ARG A 114 4.77 -11.65 27.62
CA ARG A 114 3.63 -10.73 27.48
C ARG A 114 4.04 -9.47 26.70
N THR A 115 5.17 -8.85 27.02
CA THR A 115 5.65 -7.65 26.33
C THR A 115 5.96 -7.93 24.86
N TYR A 116 6.55 -9.09 24.55
CA TYR A 116 6.78 -9.55 23.18
C TYR A 116 5.45 -9.69 22.40
N LEU A 117 4.46 -10.37 22.98
CA LEU A 117 3.14 -10.54 22.38
C LEU A 117 2.40 -9.21 22.21
N GLU A 118 2.46 -8.30 23.20
CA GLU A 118 1.84 -6.97 23.09
C GLU A 118 2.50 -6.12 22.00
N ARG A 119 3.82 -6.24 21.79
CA ARG A 119 4.52 -5.62 20.65
C ARG A 119 3.99 -6.19 19.33
N LEU A 120 3.98 -7.52 19.17
CA LEU A 120 3.48 -8.15 17.94
C LEU A 120 2.02 -7.78 17.64
N PHE A 121 1.16 -7.80 18.66
CA PHE A 121 -0.23 -7.40 18.56
C PHE A 121 -0.35 -5.95 18.05
N ARG A 122 0.32 -4.99 18.68
CA ARG A 122 0.28 -3.58 18.26
C ARG A 122 0.85 -3.35 16.85
N THR A 123 1.95 -4.01 16.50
CA THR A 123 2.60 -3.86 15.18
C THR A 123 1.80 -4.51 14.06
N CYS A 124 1.19 -5.68 14.28
CA CYS A 124 0.47 -6.42 13.24
C CYS A 124 -1.01 -6.02 13.10
N ARG A 125 -1.58 -5.34 14.11
CA ARG A 125 -2.94 -4.76 14.04
C ARG A 125 -3.05 -3.63 13.02
N LYS A 126 -1.96 -2.90 12.81
CA LYS A 126 -1.90 -1.76 11.90
C LYS A 126 -1.73 -2.23 10.45
N LEU A 127 -2.73 -2.00 9.59
CA LEU A 127 -2.60 -2.27 8.15
C LEU A 127 -1.65 -1.22 7.52
N SER A 128 -0.63 -1.67 6.76
CA SER A 128 0.44 -0.81 6.19
C SER A 128 -0.03 0.29 5.23
N LEU A 129 -1.30 0.26 4.84
CA LEU A 129 -1.98 1.36 4.13
C LEU A 129 -2.36 2.52 5.07
N THR A 130 -1.80 2.56 6.29
CA THR A 130 -1.62 3.79 7.09
C THR A 130 -1.23 4.97 6.21
N GLY A 131 -2.04 6.03 6.25
CA GLY A 131 -2.02 7.12 5.29
C GLY A 131 -3.37 7.26 4.58
N ILE A 132 -4.12 6.17 4.41
CA ILE A 132 -5.30 6.09 3.53
C ILE A 132 -6.58 6.84 3.99
N ASP A 133 -6.62 7.45 5.19
CA ASP A 133 -7.64 8.48 5.48
C ASP A 133 -7.34 9.37 6.73
N PRO A 134 -6.67 10.54 6.59
CA PRO A 134 -6.50 11.52 7.67
C PRO A 134 -7.73 12.42 7.92
N GLN A 135 -8.85 12.19 7.24
CA GLN A 135 -10.14 12.69 7.69
C GLN A 135 -10.90 11.64 8.51
N ALA A 136 -10.37 10.42 8.65
CA ALA A 136 -10.77 9.45 9.68
C ALA A 136 -9.93 9.56 10.96
N THR A 137 -8.91 10.43 11.01
CA THR A 137 -8.04 10.63 12.17
C THR A 137 -8.48 11.70 13.15
N GLY A 138 -9.14 12.77 12.68
CA GLY A 138 -9.30 13.97 13.51
C GLY A 138 -7.93 14.48 13.99
N ASP A 139 -7.84 14.89 15.26
CA ASP A 139 -6.58 15.28 15.92
C ASP A 139 -5.69 14.08 16.33
N ASP A 140 -6.13 12.81 16.14
CA ASP A 140 -5.37 11.61 16.55
C ASP A 140 -4.45 11.06 15.45
N PRO A 141 -3.11 11.23 15.54
CA PRO A 141 -2.16 10.69 14.56
C PRO A 141 -2.12 9.14 14.51
N GLU A 142 -2.81 8.43 15.40
CA GLU A 142 -2.87 6.96 15.44
C GLU A 142 -4.15 6.34 14.85
N ALA A 143 -5.07 7.08 14.20
CA ALA A 143 -6.26 6.43 13.62
C ALA A 143 -5.92 5.58 12.39
N VAL A 144 -5.53 4.34 12.67
CA VAL A 144 -5.14 3.31 11.72
C VAL A 144 -6.31 2.40 11.40
N LEU A 145 -6.39 1.93 10.16
CA LEU A 145 -7.28 0.84 9.77
C LEU A 145 -6.92 -0.43 10.55
N ASP A 146 -7.78 -0.82 11.49
CA ASP A 146 -7.57 -1.98 12.35
C ASP A 146 -7.76 -3.26 11.52
N LEU A 147 -6.70 -4.05 11.35
CA LEU A 147 -6.73 -5.27 10.53
C LEU A 147 -7.79 -6.27 11.03
N ASP A 148 -8.03 -6.34 12.33
CA ASP A 148 -9.07 -7.16 12.95
C ASP A 148 -10.51 -6.75 12.60
N ALA A 149 -10.74 -5.51 12.14
CA ALA A 149 -12.06 -5.03 11.72
C ALA A 149 -12.35 -5.27 10.23
N ILE A 150 -11.32 -5.19 9.37
CA ILE A 150 -11.48 -5.20 7.90
C ILE A 150 -10.90 -6.43 7.18
N TYR A 151 -10.24 -7.34 7.91
CA TYR A 151 -9.69 -8.55 7.30
C TYR A 151 -10.79 -9.42 6.68
N THR A 152 -10.62 -9.75 5.41
CA THR A 152 -11.47 -10.70 4.69
C THR A 152 -10.67 -11.98 4.44
N ALA A 153 -11.25 -13.12 4.82
CA ALA A 153 -10.60 -14.42 4.67
C ALA A 153 -10.22 -14.70 3.22
N MET A 154 -9.03 -15.28 3.00
CA MET A 154 -8.46 -15.44 1.66
C MET A 154 -8.49 -16.89 1.19
N LEU A 155 -8.86 -17.08 -0.08
CA LEU A 155 -8.88 -18.37 -0.76
C LEU A 155 -7.57 -18.65 -1.49
N THR A 156 -7.33 -19.92 -1.81
CA THR A 156 -6.24 -20.37 -2.67
C THR A 156 -6.76 -20.98 -3.96
N GLU A 157 -5.90 -21.03 -4.98
CA GLU A 157 -6.23 -21.69 -6.27
C GLU A 157 -6.36 -23.20 -6.14
N GLN A 158 -5.87 -23.80 -5.05
CA GLN A 158 -6.07 -25.22 -4.76
C GLN A 158 -7.50 -25.50 -4.31
N THR A 159 -8.11 -26.49 -4.93
CA THR A 159 -9.40 -27.04 -4.51
C THR A 159 -9.22 -28.27 -3.63
N ASP A 160 -10.25 -28.54 -2.82
CA ASP A 160 -10.38 -29.83 -2.12
C ASP A 160 -10.44 -30.98 -3.14
N GLN A 161 -10.04 -32.19 -2.72
CA GLN A 161 -10.36 -33.38 -3.54
C GLN A 161 -11.88 -33.58 -3.51
N PRO A 162 -12.53 -33.96 -4.62
CA PRO A 162 -13.99 -34.04 -4.68
C PRO A 162 -14.53 -35.11 -3.73
N ALA A 163 -14.94 -34.69 -2.53
CA ALA A 163 -15.62 -35.52 -1.55
C ALA A 163 -17.06 -35.77 -2.00
N GLU A 164 -17.42 -37.04 -2.23
CA GLU A 164 -18.75 -37.43 -2.71
C GLU A 164 -19.87 -37.08 -1.72
N HIS A 165 -20.43 -35.88 -1.85
CA HIS A 165 -21.63 -35.47 -1.11
C HIS A 165 -22.88 -35.97 -1.84
N ARG A 166 -23.48 -37.06 -1.33
CA ARG A 166 -24.79 -37.52 -1.81
C ARG A 166 -25.91 -36.62 -1.28
N ARG A 167 -26.33 -35.64 -2.09
CA ARG A 167 -27.63 -34.95 -1.93
C ARG A 167 -28.62 -35.49 -2.96
N GLY A 168 -29.56 -36.33 -2.51
CA GLY A 168 -30.61 -36.88 -3.35
C GLY A 168 -30.12 -37.86 -4.43
N ALA A 169 -30.83 -37.91 -5.56
CA ALA A 169 -30.58 -38.85 -6.66
C ALA A 169 -29.51 -38.37 -7.67
N GLY A 170 -28.65 -37.42 -7.28
CA GLY A 170 -27.54 -36.91 -8.07
C GLY A 170 -26.24 -36.89 -7.25
N ILE A 171 -25.10 -37.01 -7.94
CA ILE A 171 -23.77 -36.76 -7.38
C ILE A 171 -23.26 -35.47 -8.01
N GLU A 172 -23.48 -34.35 -7.34
CA GLU A 172 -22.82 -33.09 -7.70
C GLU A 172 -21.44 -33.05 -7.04
N ARG A 173 -20.42 -32.82 -7.86
CA ARG A 173 -19.02 -32.74 -7.43
C ARG A 173 -18.59 -31.29 -7.33
N GLU A 174 -18.93 -30.62 -6.26
CA GLU A 174 -18.41 -29.29 -5.97
C GLU A 174 -17.00 -29.36 -5.37
N THR A 175 -16.01 -28.97 -6.18
CA THR A 175 -14.64 -28.75 -5.73
C THR A 175 -14.49 -27.35 -5.14
N ARG A 176 -14.73 -27.20 -3.83
CA ARG A 176 -14.49 -25.93 -3.11
C ARG A 176 -13.02 -25.53 -3.15
N ARG A 177 -12.73 -24.23 -3.19
CA ARG A 177 -11.37 -23.70 -2.94
C ARG A 177 -11.01 -23.80 -1.46
N LEU A 178 -9.75 -24.13 -1.16
CA LEU A 178 -9.22 -24.19 0.20
C LEU A 178 -8.78 -22.79 0.65
N SER A 179 -8.97 -22.45 1.93
CA SER A 179 -8.54 -21.15 2.46
C SER A 179 -7.04 -21.10 2.79
N ALA A 180 -6.47 -19.89 2.88
CA ALA A 180 -5.08 -19.71 3.32
C ALA A 180 -4.86 -20.20 4.78
N VAL A 181 -5.86 -20.08 5.66
CA VAL A 181 -5.81 -20.62 7.04
C VAL A 181 -5.83 -22.14 7.03
N GLU A 182 -6.69 -22.75 6.20
CA GLU A 182 -6.78 -24.20 6.03
C GLU A 182 -5.49 -24.81 5.47
N GLN A 183 -4.88 -24.14 4.49
CA GLN A 183 -3.56 -24.50 3.96
C GLN A 183 -2.48 -24.45 5.06
N LEU A 184 -2.46 -23.40 5.87
CA LEU A 184 -1.53 -23.25 6.99
C LEU A 184 -1.78 -24.28 8.11
N ASN A 185 -3.04 -24.68 8.31
CA ASN A 185 -3.43 -25.74 9.23
C ASN A 185 -2.93 -27.11 8.75
N ASN A 186 -3.05 -27.40 7.45
CA ASN A 186 -2.72 -28.70 6.88
C ASN A 186 -1.21 -28.89 6.70
N HIS A 187 -0.47 -27.84 6.34
CA HIS A 187 0.96 -27.93 6.03
C HIS A 187 1.84 -27.34 7.13
N LYS A 188 2.76 -28.16 7.65
CA LYS A 188 3.76 -27.73 8.65
C LYS A 188 4.73 -26.70 8.08
N HIS A 189 5.17 -26.91 6.84
CA HIS A 189 6.01 -25.98 6.09
C HIS A 189 5.26 -25.60 4.80
N LEU A 190 4.95 -24.30 4.63
CA LEU A 190 4.11 -23.79 3.55
C LEU A 190 4.76 -22.57 2.88
N VAL A 191 4.79 -22.57 1.55
CA VAL A 191 5.05 -21.40 0.74
C VAL A 191 3.74 -20.90 0.15
N LEU A 192 3.41 -19.65 0.46
CA LEU A 192 2.23 -18.96 -0.02
C LEU A 192 2.62 -17.95 -1.11
N LEU A 193 2.30 -18.32 -2.34
CA LEU A 193 2.51 -17.49 -3.53
C LEU A 193 1.30 -16.58 -3.77
N GLY A 194 1.52 -15.53 -4.56
CA GLY A 194 0.46 -14.63 -5.00
C GLY A 194 1.01 -13.38 -5.66
N ASP A 195 0.16 -12.65 -6.36
CA ASP A 195 0.55 -11.52 -7.19
C ASP A 195 0.81 -10.25 -6.33
N PRO A 196 1.39 -9.17 -6.90
CA PRO A 196 1.57 -7.89 -6.20
C PRO A 196 0.23 -7.35 -5.68
N GLY A 197 0.18 -6.96 -4.40
CA GLY A 197 -1.06 -6.50 -3.76
C GLY A 197 -2.07 -7.60 -3.39
N GLY A 198 -1.75 -8.89 -3.64
CA GLY A 198 -2.62 -10.04 -3.35
C GLY A 198 -2.79 -10.40 -1.86
N GLY A 199 -2.47 -9.51 -0.90
CA GLY A 199 -2.73 -9.75 0.53
C GLY A 199 -1.76 -10.65 1.31
N LYS A 200 -0.67 -11.16 0.70
CA LYS A 200 0.29 -12.07 1.36
C LYS A 200 0.81 -11.60 2.74
N SER A 201 1.37 -10.39 2.81
CA SER A 201 1.88 -9.83 4.08
C SER A 201 0.75 -9.46 5.05
N THR A 202 -0.44 -9.12 4.52
CA THR A 202 -1.67 -8.96 5.31
C THR A 202 -2.08 -10.27 5.98
N PHE A 203 -1.92 -11.43 5.31
CA PHE A 203 -2.12 -12.75 5.91
C PHE A 203 -1.19 -12.98 7.10
N VAL A 204 0.10 -12.73 6.88
CA VAL A 204 1.15 -12.89 7.91
C VAL A 204 0.85 -12.02 9.12
N ASN A 205 0.45 -10.76 8.91
CA ASN A 205 0.05 -9.86 9.98
C ASN A 205 -1.23 -10.36 10.69
N PHE A 206 -2.24 -10.80 9.96
CA PHE A 206 -3.52 -11.27 10.53
C PHE A 206 -3.33 -12.52 11.40
N VAL A 207 -2.60 -13.53 10.90
CA VAL A 207 -2.29 -14.74 11.68
C VAL A 207 -1.47 -14.40 12.93
N THR A 208 -0.47 -13.52 12.79
CA THR A 208 0.35 -13.05 13.93
C THR A 208 -0.50 -12.32 14.97
N LEU A 209 -1.41 -11.46 14.51
CA LEU A 209 -2.32 -10.67 15.35
C LEU A 209 -3.27 -11.56 16.15
N CYS A 210 -3.94 -12.50 15.49
CA CYS A 210 -4.88 -13.42 16.14
C CYS A 210 -4.19 -14.35 17.14
N LEU A 211 -3.04 -14.93 16.79
CA LEU A 211 -2.27 -15.78 17.71
C LEU A 211 -1.74 -14.99 18.92
N ALA A 212 -1.24 -13.77 18.69
CA ALA A 212 -0.78 -12.93 19.79
C ALA A 212 -1.93 -12.45 20.69
N GLY A 213 -3.08 -12.14 20.10
CA GLY A 213 -4.27 -11.70 20.83
C GLY A 213 -4.92 -12.81 21.65
N GLU A 214 -4.99 -14.04 21.11
CA GLU A 214 -5.37 -15.25 21.87
C GLU A 214 -4.48 -15.43 23.09
N ALA A 215 -3.15 -15.44 22.90
CA ALA A 215 -2.18 -15.60 23.99
C ALA A 215 -2.21 -14.46 25.03
N LEU A 216 -2.82 -13.33 24.70
CA LEU A 216 -3.03 -12.17 25.59
C LEU A 216 -4.44 -12.09 26.20
N GLY A 217 -5.36 -13.00 25.84
CA GLY A 217 -6.75 -12.98 26.26
C GLY A 217 -7.55 -11.80 25.68
N LYS A 218 -7.30 -11.42 24.41
CA LYS A 218 -8.04 -10.35 23.71
C LYS A 218 -9.34 -10.88 23.13
N SER A 219 -10.42 -10.12 23.27
CA SER A 219 -11.75 -10.48 22.76
C SER A 219 -11.94 -10.24 21.26
N GLY A 220 -11.28 -9.22 20.68
CA GLY A 220 -11.49 -8.80 19.29
C GLY A 220 -10.70 -9.61 18.26
N ALA A 221 -9.40 -9.79 18.47
CA ALA A 221 -8.52 -10.51 17.55
C ALA A 221 -7.90 -11.72 18.26
N ASN A 222 -8.38 -12.91 17.92
CA ASN A 222 -8.07 -14.18 18.60
C ASN A 222 -8.33 -15.37 17.66
N LEU A 223 -8.33 -16.60 18.16
CA LEU A 223 -8.56 -17.78 17.32
C LEU A 223 -9.96 -17.81 16.69
N SER A 224 -10.99 -17.28 17.34
CA SER A 224 -12.35 -17.20 16.77
C SER A 224 -12.39 -16.29 15.54
N LEU A 225 -11.60 -15.20 15.52
CA LEU A 225 -11.46 -14.36 14.34
C LEU A 225 -10.61 -15.05 13.26
N LEU A 226 -9.52 -15.73 13.63
CA LEU A 226 -8.69 -16.50 12.69
C LEU A 226 -9.49 -17.56 11.95
N THR A 227 -10.43 -18.21 12.64
CA THR A 227 -11.28 -19.28 12.11
C THR A 227 -12.66 -18.81 11.65
N ALA A 228 -12.92 -17.50 11.57
CA ALA A 228 -14.19 -16.97 11.10
C ALA A 228 -14.60 -17.59 9.75
N PRO A 229 -15.89 -17.89 9.49
CA PRO A 229 -16.31 -18.54 8.26
C PRO A 229 -15.92 -17.78 6.97
N LEU A 230 -15.87 -18.51 5.86
CA LEU A 230 -15.62 -17.91 4.54
C LEU A 230 -16.86 -17.14 4.07
N PRO A 231 -16.70 -15.92 3.50
CA PRO A 231 -17.83 -15.15 2.97
C PRO A 231 -18.49 -15.88 1.79
N SER A 232 -19.80 -15.72 1.63
CA SER A 232 -20.53 -16.35 0.51
C SER A 232 -20.51 -15.50 -0.76
N ASP A 233 -20.42 -16.17 -1.91
CA ASP A 233 -20.75 -15.58 -3.21
C ASP A 233 -22.28 -15.52 -3.43
N GLU A 234 -23.07 -16.34 -2.72
CA GLU A 234 -24.53 -16.32 -2.77
C GLU A 234 -25.10 -15.30 -1.77
N GLU A 235 -26.05 -14.46 -2.23
CA GLU A 235 -26.60 -13.35 -1.43
C GLU A 235 -27.59 -13.80 -0.34
N ASP A 236 -28.18 -14.98 -0.48
CA ASP A 236 -29.19 -15.53 0.44
C ASP A 236 -28.60 -16.50 1.49
N GLU A 237 -27.30 -16.81 1.45
CA GLU A 237 -26.65 -17.67 2.46
C GLU A 237 -26.22 -16.87 3.70
N GLU A 238 -26.94 -17.04 4.81
CA GLU A 238 -26.57 -16.50 6.12
C GLU A 238 -25.17 -16.97 6.56
N GLU A 239 -24.20 -16.04 6.69
CA GLU A 239 -22.83 -16.34 7.12
C GLU A 239 -22.76 -17.04 8.49
N GLU A 240 -23.75 -16.82 9.37
CA GLU A 240 -23.84 -17.44 10.70
C GLU A 240 -23.99 -18.97 10.67
N ASN A 241 -24.49 -19.55 9.57
CA ASN A 241 -24.68 -20.99 9.43
C ASN A 241 -23.45 -21.72 8.84
N LYS A 242 -22.40 -21.00 8.45
CA LYS A 242 -21.21 -21.59 7.83
C LYS A 242 -20.22 -22.11 8.89
N PRO A 243 -19.59 -23.29 8.68
CA PRO A 243 -18.63 -23.82 9.63
C PRO A 243 -17.37 -22.92 9.70
N PRO A 244 -16.72 -22.82 10.87
CA PRO A 244 -15.46 -22.10 11.01
C PRO A 244 -14.35 -22.78 10.19
N GLN A 245 -13.38 -21.99 9.74
CA GLN A 245 -12.19 -22.49 9.05
C GLN A 245 -11.38 -23.42 9.99
N PRO A 246 -10.77 -24.51 9.49
CA PRO A 246 -10.09 -25.48 10.35
C PRO A 246 -8.79 -24.94 10.93
N TRP A 247 -8.65 -25.02 12.26
CA TRP A 247 -7.41 -24.74 12.99
C TRP A 247 -7.25 -25.65 14.21
N VAL A 248 -6.32 -26.60 14.17
CA VAL A 248 -6.13 -27.60 15.24
C VAL A 248 -4.93 -27.33 16.17
N HIS A 249 -4.15 -26.28 15.90
CA HIS A 249 -2.85 -26.05 16.55
C HIS A 249 -2.90 -25.18 17.81
N GLY A 250 -4.08 -24.68 18.18
CA GLY A 250 -4.26 -23.77 19.32
C GLY A 250 -3.46 -22.47 19.18
N SER A 251 -3.08 -21.88 20.31
CA SER A 251 -2.33 -20.61 20.36
C SER A 251 -0.82 -20.82 20.22
N LEU A 252 -0.35 -21.11 19.00
CA LEU A 252 1.09 -21.15 18.69
C LEU A 252 1.75 -19.78 18.93
N LEU A 253 2.96 -19.75 19.50
CA LEU A 253 3.76 -18.52 19.60
C LEU A 253 4.19 -18.06 18.20
N PRO A 254 3.76 -16.87 17.73
CA PRO A 254 4.13 -16.41 16.39
C PRO A 254 5.46 -15.65 16.40
N VAL A 255 6.30 -15.88 15.39
CA VAL A 255 7.57 -15.19 15.17
C VAL A 255 7.60 -14.67 13.74
N ARG A 256 7.29 -13.38 13.56
CA ARG A 256 7.29 -12.73 12.24
C ARG A 256 8.67 -12.14 11.90
N ILE A 257 9.15 -12.40 10.69
CA ILE A 257 10.44 -11.96 10.16
C ILE A 257 10.23 -11.41 8.75
N ILE A 258 10.69 -10.19 8.48
CA ILE A 258 10.68 -9.61 7.14
C ILE A 258 11.99 -10.00 6.45
N LEU A 259 11.90 -10.73 5.34
CA LEU A 259 13.05 -11.35 4.68
C LEU A 259 14.02 -10.35 4.07
N ARG A 260 13.53 -9.22 3.51
CA ARG A 260 14.42 -8.13 3.05
C ARG A 260 15.28 -7.56 4.18
N ASP A 261 14.71 -7.41 5.37
CA ASP A 261 15.42 -6.84 6.52
C ASP A 261 16.45 -7.82 7.11
N PHE A 262 16.17 -9.12 7.02
CA PHE A 262 17.12 -10.19 7.36
C PHE A 262 18.26 -10.28 6.34
N ALA A 263 17.94 -10.22 5.04
CA ALA A 263 18.95 -10.26 3.98
C ALA A 263 19.93 -9.07 4.03
N ALA A 264 19.46 -7.89 4.44
CA ALA A 264 20.29 -6.70 4.59
C ALA A 264 21.12 -6.66 5.89
N ARG A 265 20.71 -7.34 6.97
CA ARG A 265 21.30 -7.14 8.33
C ARG A 265 21.67 -8.41 9.10
N GLY A 266 21.38 -9.61 8.56
CA GLY A 266 21.49 -10.88 9.28
C GLY A 266 22.16 -12.02 8.50
N LEU A 267 22.11 -12.03 7.17
CA LEU A 267 22.92 -12.94 6.36
C LEU A 267 24.43 -12.60 6.44
N PRO A 268 25.34 -13.60 6.32
CA PRO A 268 26.80 -13.42 6.37
C PRO A 268 27.35 -12.68 5.12
N GLU A 269 28.67 -12.61 4.91
CA GLU A 269 29.19 -12.05 3.64
C GLU A 269 28.86 -12.98 2.46
N ALA A 270 28.88 -12.46 1.23
CA ALA A 270 28.52 -13.25 0.05
C ALA A 270 29.54 -14.37 -0.20
N GLY A 271 29.03 -15.58 -0.47
CA GLY A 271 29.85 -16.78 -0.63
C GLY A 271 30.25 -17.47 0.68
N GLU A 272 30.01 -16.86 1.85
CA GLU A 272 30.12 -17.56 3.13
C GLU A 272 28.94 -18.54 3.33
N ALA A 273 29.19 -19.61 4.09
CA ALA A 273 28.17 -20.61 4.42
C ALA A 273 27.14 -20.02 5.40
N ALA A 274 25.88 -19.98 4.99
CA ALA A 274 24.79 -19.46 5.81
C ALA A 274 24.04 -20.61 6.53
N CYS A 275 23.56 -20.35 7.74
CA CYS A 275 22.99 -21.36 8.64
C CYS A 275 21.95 -20.78 9.61
N ALA A 276 21.21 -21.63 10.32
CA ALA A 276 20.14 -21.29 11.25
C ALA A 276 20.52 -20.23 12.29
N ASP A 277 21.79 -20.24 12.75
CA ASP A 277 22.27 -19.32 13.77
C ASP A 277 22.34 -17.86 13.27
N HIS A 278 22.44 -17.63 11.96
CA HIS A 278 22.35 -16.30 11.36
C HIS A 278 20.94 -15.71 11.53
N LEU A 279 19.90 -16.50 11.27
CA LEU A 279 18.51 -16.09 11.49
C LEU A 279 18.22 -15.94 12.99
N TRP A 280 18.76 -16.83 13.83
CA TRP A 280 18.62 -16.72 15.27
C TRP A 280 19.25 -15.43 15.84
N ARG A 281 20.50 -15.12 15.48
CA ARG A 281 21.18 -13.87 15.86
C ARG A 281 20.45 -12.63 15.35
N PHE A 282 19.80 -12.71 14.18
CA PHE A 282 18.95 -11.63 13.69
C PHE A 282 17.73 -11.41 14.58
N ILE A 283 16.98 -12.47 14.92
CA ILE A 283 15.84 -12.41 15.85
C ILE A 283 16.28 -11.78 17.19
N GLU A 284 17.39 -12.24 17.75
CA GLU A 284 17.97 -11.71 18.99
C GLU A 284 18.27 -10.20 18.89
N LYS A 285 18.93 -9.76 17.82
CA LYS A 285 19.21 -8.33 17.58
C LYS A 285 17.93 -7.49 17.44
N GLU A 286 16.88 -8.00 16.81
CA GLU A 286 15.59 -7.29 16.67
C GLU A 286 14.75 -7.27 17.96
N LEU A 287 15.02 -8.18 18.91
CA LEU A 287 14.50 -8.12 20.27
C LEU A 287 15.29 -7.11 21.12
N GLN A 288 16.62 -7.13 21.04
CA GLN A 288 17.52 -6.17 21.72
C GLN A 288 17.22 -4.72 21.29
N ARG A 289 17.09 -4.46 19.98
CA ARG A 289 16.74 -3.15 19.41
C ARG A 289 15.41 -2.57 19.91
N ALA A 290 14.53 -3.40 20.44
CA ALA A 290 13.23 -3.00 20.99
C ALA A 290 13.15 -3.06 22.52
N GLY A 291 14.30 -3.17 23.21
CA GLY A 291 14.34 -3.21 24.67
C GLY A 291 13.79 -4.50 25.29
N ILE A 292 13.66 -5.58 24.52
CA ILE A 292 13.16 -6.89 24.99
C ILE A 292 14.14 -8.04 24.69
N GLY A 293 15.43 -7.72 24.63
CA GLY A 293 16.51 -8.67 24.34
C GLY A 293 16.55 -9.87 25.30
N ASP A 294 16.24 -9.64 26.57
CA ASP A 294 16.21 -10.67 27.63
C ASP A 294 15.17 -11.77 27.37
N PHE A 295 14.19 -11.55 26.48
CA PHE A 295 13.26 -12.60 26.06
C PHE A 295 13.88 -13.62 25.09
N ALA A 296 14.99 -13.29 24.41
CA ALA A 296 15.55 -14.14 23.36
C ALA A 296 15.89 -15.58 23.84
N PRO A 297 16.53 -15.82 25.00
CA PRO A 297 16.79 -17.18 25.49
C PRO A 297 15.50 -17.97 25.77
N HIS A 298 14.46 -17.30 26.28
CA HIS A 298 13.15 -17.91 26.55
C HIS A 298 12.41 -18.27 25.26
N LEU A 299 12.41 -17.35 24.27
CA LEU A 299 11.90 -17.60 22.93
C LEU A 299 12.60 -18.80 22.29
N ARG A 300 13.94 -18.88 22.36
CA ARG A 300 14.71 -19.99 21.80
C ARG A 300 14.28 -21.33 22.41
N LYS A 301 14.10 -21.35 23.73
CA LYS A 301 13.66 -22.53 24.47
C LYS A 301 12.24 -22.94 24.08
N GLU A 302 11.30 -22.00 23.99
CA GLU A 302 9.92 -22.28 23.58
C GLU A 302 9.86 -22.86 22.15
N LEU A 303 10.59 -22.29 21.19
CA LEU A 303 10.65 -22.80 19.81
C LEU A 303 11.29 -24.19 19.69
N LEU A 304 12.27 -24.52 20.53
CA LEU A 304 12.93 -25.85 20.55
C LEU A 304 12.09 -26.92 21.28
N GLU A 305 11.51 -26.57 22.43
CA GLU A 305 10.83 -27.53 23.31
C GLU A 305 9.33 -27.67 23.01
N GLN A 306 8.66 -26.60 22.60
CA GLN A 306 7.21 -26.56 22.38
C GLN A 306 6.86 -26.34 20.90
N GLY A 307 7.70 -25.61 20.18
CA GLY A 307 7.46 -25.17 18.82
C GLY A 307 6.83 -23.77 18.77
N GLY A 308 6.30 -23.42 17.61
CA GLY A 308 5.72 -22.11 17.33
C GLY A 308 5.39 -21.98 15.84
N LEU A 309 4.98 -20.80 15.41
CA LEU A 309 4.78 -20.47 14.01
C LEU A 309 5.76 -19.39 13.59
N VAL A 310 6.69 -19.71 12.69
CA VAL A 310 7.63 -18.75 12.11
C VAL A 310 7.10 -18.27 10.76
N LEU A 311 6.92 -16.96 10.60
CA LEU A 311 6.36 -16.34 9.40
C LEU A 311 7.45 -15.50 8.72
N LEU A 312 7.92 -15.97 7.57
CA LEU A 312 8.97 -15.36 6.76
C LEU A 312 8.34 -14.59 5.59
N ASP A 313 8.31 -13.27 5.68
CA ASP A 313 7.53 -12.40 4.79
C ASP A 313 8.42 -11.73 3.72
N GLY A 314 8.06 -11.85 2.44
CA GLY A 314 8.67 -11.10 1.33
C GLY A 314 9.94 -11.71 0.74
N LEU A 315 9.94 -12.99 0.38
CA LEU A 315 11.10 -13.63 -0.27
C LEU A 315 11.46 -12.98 -1.63
N ASP A 316 10.47 -12.47 -2.36
CA ASP A 316 10.66 -11.72 -3.62
C ASP A 316 11.24 -10.30 -3.43
N GLU A 317 11.36 -9.83 -2.20
CA GLU A 317 11.97 -8.54 -1.86
C GLU A 317 13.48 -8.66 -1.55
N VAL A 318 14.00 -9.89 -1.48
CA VAL A 318 15.43 -10.16 -1.34
C VAL A 318 16.07 -10.10 -2.74
N PRO A 319 17.16 -9.34 -2.93
CA PRO A 319 17.90 -9.33 -4.20
C PRO A 319 18.58 -10.67 -4.47
N GLU A 320 18.87 -11.00 -5.73
CA GLU A 320 19.72 -12.15 -6.08
C GLU A 320 21.19 -11.78 -6.38
N ALA A 321 21.53 -10.49 -6.36
CA ALA A 321 22.91 -10.05 -6.43
C ALA A 321 23.77 -10.85 -5.43
N GLU A 322 24.90 -11.39 -5.87
CA GLU A 322 25.82 -12.18 -5.04
C GLU A 322 25.22 -13.44 -4.36
N ARG A 323 24.20 -14.07 -4.98
CA ARG A 323 23.57 -15.35 -4.55
C ARG A 323 22.87 -15.30 -3.18
N ARG A 324 22.34 -14.15 -2.79
CA ARG A 324 21.69 -13.99 -1.46
C ARG A 324 20.47 -14.88 -1.28
N ARG A 325 19.71 -15.22 -2.33
CA ARG A 325 18.56 -16.12 -2.20
C ARG A 325 19.01 -17.58 -2.01
N GLU A 326 20.17 -17.97 -2.54
CA GLU A 326 20.82 -19.27 -2.23
C GLU A 326 21.21 -19.34 -0.74
N GLN A 327 21.92 -18.34 -0.22
CA GLN A 327 22.26 -18.24 1.22
C GLN A 327 21.00 -18.23 2.10
N LEU A 328 19.96 -17.50 1.69
CA LEU A 328 18.69 -17.46 2.42
C LEU A 328 17.98 -18.81 2.44
N LYS A 329 17.95 -19.53 1.31
CA LYS A 329 17.42 -20.90 1.26
C LYS A 329 18.15 -21.81 2.24
N GLN A 330 19.48 -21.81 2.23
CA GLN A 330 20.29 -22.61 3.17
C GLN A 330 19.94 -22.31 4.63
N VAL A 331 19.80 -21.02 4.98
CA VAL A 331 19.38 -20.60 6.32
C VAL A 331 18.00 -21.13 6.69
N VAL A 332 17.02 -21.05 5.79
CA VAL A 332 15.64 -21.49 6.08
C VAL A 332 15.56 -23.01 6.23
N GLU A 333 16.25 -23.77 5.36
CA GLU A 333 16.29 -25.24 5.41
C GLU A 333 17.02 -25.74 6.69
N ASP A 334 18.14 -25.13 7.06
CA ASP A 334 18.85 -25.45 8.31
C ASP A 334 18.08 -25.00 9.56
N PHE A 335 17.36 -23.87 9.49
CA PHE A 335 16.53 -23.39 10.58
C PHE A 335 15.33 -24.32 10.83
N VAL A 336 14.65 -24.78 9.77
CA VAL A 336 13.58 -25.80 9.86
C VAL A 336 14.09 -27.10 10.48
N THR A 337 15.31 -27.50 10.12
CA THR A 337 15.97 -28.69 10.68
C THR A 337 16.28 -28.51 12.17
N THR A 338 16.85 -27.36 12.55
CA THR A 338 17.22 -27.02 13.93
C THR A 338 15.99 -26.86 14.84
N PHE A 339 14.99 -26.12 14.40
CA PHE A 339 13.76 -25.82 15.13
C PHE A 339 12.61 -26.75 14.70
N SER A 340 12.88 -28.06 14.69
CA SER A 340 12.00 -29.08 14.12
C SER A 340 10.59 -29.21 14.72
N ARG A 341 10.27 -28.53 15.83
CA ARG A 341 8.90 -28.41 16.39
C ARG A 341 8.09 -27.25 15.79
N CYS A 342 8.74 -26.30 15.12
CA CYS A 342 8.06 -25.15 14.53
C CYS A 342 7.29 -25.51 13.25
N ARG A 343 6.24 -24.73 13.00
CA ARG A 343 5.62 -24.57 11.67
C ARG A 343 6.27 -23.36 11.00
N VAL A 344 6.38 -23.37 9.67
CA VAL A 344 6.98 -22.27 8.91
C VAL A 344 6.09 -21.88 7.73
N LEU A 345 5.76 -20.60 7.64
CA LEU A 345 5.11 -19.98 6.49
C LEU A 345 6.11 -19.05 5.79
N VAL A 346 6.24 -19.16 4.48
CA VAL A 346 7.04 -18.24 3.65
C VAL A 346 6.16 -17.59 2.59
N THR A 347 6.26 -16.27 2.40
CA THR A 347 5.53 -15.57 1.33
C THR A 347 6.45 -15.15 0.18
N SER A 348 5.97 -15.25 -1.06
CA SER A 348 6.71 -14.80 -2.25
C SER A 348 5.79 -14.42 -3.42
N ARG A 349 6.31 -13.68 -4.41
CA ARG A 349 5.67 -13.52 -5.73
C ARG A 349 5.84 -14.80 -6.56
N VAL A 350 4.86 -15.06 -7.44
CA VAL A 350 4.76 -16.30 -8.23
C VAL A 350 5.98 -16.52 -9.14
N TYR A 351 6.51 -15.47 -9.75
CA TYR A 351 7.67 -15.55 -10.66
C TYR A 351 8.98 -15.81 -9.90
N ALA A 352 9.22 -15.11 -8.79
CA ALA A 352 10.45 -15.22 -8.01
C ALA A 352 10.70 -16.62 -7.43
N TYR A 353 9.64 -17.39 -7.16
CA TYR A 353 9.71 -18.75 -6.62
C TYR A 353 9.75 -19.88 -7.68
N GLN A 354 9.71 -19.53 -8.97
CA GLN A 354 9.71 -20.55 -10.04
C GLN A 354 11.11 -21.11 -10.34
N GLN A 355 12.17 -20.37 -10.05
CA GLN A 355 13.56 -20.80 -10.24
C GLN A 355 13.81 -22.04 -9.37
N LYS A 356 14.21 -23.17 -9.99
CA LYS A 356 14.28 -24.48 -9.32
C LYS A 356 15.30 -24.47 -8.17
N GLU A 357 16.34 -23.70 -8.37
CA GLU A 357 17.51 -23.52 -7.51
C GLU A 357 17.10 -23.07 -6.09
N TRP A 358 16.10 -22.19 -5.97
CA TRP A 358 15.68 -21.61 -4.68
C TRP A 358 14.37 -22.13 -4.11
N ARG A 359 13.75 -23.13 -4.73
CA ARG A 359 12.62 -23.81 -4.08
C ARG A 359 13.11 -24.45 -2.80
N LEU A 360 12.44 -24.14 -1.69
CA LEU A 360 12.67 -24.74 -0.39
C LEU A 360 12.25 -26.20 -0.42
N THR A 361 13.12 -27.07 0.07
CA THR A 361 12.93 -28.51 0.12
C THR A 361 11.90 -28.86 1.19
N ASP A 362 11.00 -29.80 0.90
CA ASP A 362 9.92 -30.26 1.79
C ASP A 362 8.91 -29.19 2.26
N PHE A 363 8.75 -28.11 1.49
CA PHE A 363 7.65 -27.15 1.63
C PHE A 363 6.49 -27.48 0.68
N ALA A 364 5.26 -27.47 1.20
CA ALA A 364 4.07 -27.40 0.36
C ALA A 364 4.00 -26.02 -0.31
N VAL A 365 3.47 -25.93 -1.53
CA VAL A 365 3.37 -24.68 -2.29
C VAL A 365 1.93 -24.48 -2.73
N THR A 366 1.34 -23.34 -2.39
CA THR A 366 0.00 -22.92 -2.83
C THR A 366 0.01 -21.46 -3.27
N LYS A 367 -0.99 -21.04 -4.06
CA LYS A 367 -1.13 -19.66 -4.54
C LYS A 367 -2.47 -19.09 -4.06
N LEU A 368 -2.46 -17.84 -3.57
CA LEU A 368 -3.68 -17.09 -3.28
C LEU A 368 -4.50 -16.88 -4.55
N ALA A 369 -5.81 -17.16 -4.46
CA ALA A 369 -6.76 -16.87 -5.53
C ALA A 369 -7.12 -15.37 -5.53
N PRO A 370 -7.57 -14.82 -6.67
CA PRO A 370 -8.25 -13.53 -6.70
C PRO A 370 -9.49 -13.53 -5.80
N PHE A 371 -9.88 -12.36 -5.27
CA PHE A 371 -11.08 -12.23 -4.44
C PHE A 371 -12.35 -12.55 -5.25
N SER A 372 -13.21 -13.39 -4.68
CA SER A 372 -14.56 -13.63 -5.16
C SER A 372 -15.49 -12.44 -4.92
N LYS A 373 -16.70 -12.45 -5.49
CA LYS A 373 -17.69 -11.38 -5.29
C LYS A 373 -18.09 -11.25 -3.82
N GLY A 374 -18.26 -12.37 -3.13
CA GLY A 374 -18.49 -12.43 -1.68
C GLY A 374 -17.36 -11.80 -0.87
N GLN A 375 -16.11 -12.09 -1.21
CA GLN A 375 -14.95 -11.46 -0.56
C GLN A 375 -14.90 -9.94 -0.82
N ILE A 376 -15.17 -9.50 -2.05
CA ILE A 376 -15.25 -8.07 -2.41
C ILE A 376 -16.34 -7.36 -1.59
N ARG A 377 -17.55 -7.92 -1.56
CA ARG A 377 -18.69 -7.41 -0.80
C ARG A 377 -18.37 -7.33 0.69
N ARG A 378 -17.90 -8.43 1.30
CA ARG A 378 -17.53 -8.50 2.71
C ARG A 378 -16.51 -7.42 3.09
N PHE A 379 -15.50 -7.21 2.25
CA PHE A 379 -14.52 -6.14 2.45
C PHE A 379 -15.16 -4.74 2.40
N ILE A 380 -15.99 -4.46 1.39
CA ILE A 380 -16.63 -3.14 1.20
C ILE A 380 -17.47 -2.73 2.41
N TYR A 381 -18.33 -3.63 2.93
CA TYR A 381 -19.15 -3.32 4.11
C TYR A 381 -18.29 -3.19 5.38
N ALA A 382 -17.42 -4.15 5.67
CA ALA A 382 -16.56 -4.11 6.85
C ALA A 382 -15.67 -2.85 6.89
N TRP A 383 -15.21 -2.38 5.72
CA TRP A 383 -14.49 -1.13 5.55
C TRP A 383 -15.32 0.10 5.96
N TYR A 384 -16.54 0.24 5.44
CA TYR A 384 -17.40 1.37 5.77
C TYR A 384 -17.91 1.34 7.21
N ASP A 385 -18.23 0.17 7.74
CA ASP A 385 -18.60 -0.01 9.15
C ASP A 385 -17.47 0.44 10.09
N HIS A 386 -16.22 0.04 9.78
CA HIS A 386 -15.05 0.45 10.55
C HIS A 386 -14.79 1.96 10.48
N ILE A 387 -14.88 2.56 9.28
CA ILE A 387 -14.74 4.01 9.10
C ILE A 387 -15.87 4.77 9.81
N ALA A 388 -17.10 4.26 9.80
CA ALA A 388 -18.23 4.90 10.45
C ALA A 388 -18.04 4.99 11.97
N ALA A 389 -17.64 3.88 12.59
CA ALA A 389 -17.31 3.80 14.01
C ALA A 389 -16.17 4.76 14.41
N ARG A 390 -15.16 4.96 13.54
CA ARG A 390 -14.05 5.91 13.79
C ARG A 390 -14.43 7.37 13.59
N ARG A 391 -15.32 7.67 12.63
CA ARG A 391 -15.71 9.05 12.27
C ARG A 391 -16.93 9.60 13.03
N SER A 392 -17.62 8.78 13.83
CA SER A 392 -18.99 9.07 14.28
C SER A 392 -19.92 9.37 13.08
N MET A 393 -19.73 8.66 11.96
CA MET A 393 -20.62 8.76 10.79
C MET A 393 -21.92 8.01 11.10
N ASP A 394 -23.03 8.48 10.53
CA ASP A 394 -24.28 7.75 10.64
C ASP A 394 -24.18 6.35 9.97
N PRO A 395 -24.67 5.27 10.61
CA PRO A 395 -24.63 3.93 10.03
C PRO A 395 -25.41 3.78 8.72
N GLU A 396 -26.49 4.53 8.50
CA GLU A 396 -27.24 4.50 7.24
C GLU A 396 -26.43 5.17 6.11
N ASP A 397 -25.74 6.29 6.41
CA ASP A 397 -24.81 6.95 5.47
C ASP A 397 -23.65 6.02 5.07
N ALA A 398 -23.10 5.29 6.05
CA ALA A 398 -22.02 4.33 5.83
C ALA A 398 -22.48 3.16 4.96
N ARG A 399 -23.65 2.58 5.27
CA ARG A 399 -24.27 1.53 4.46
C ARG A 399 -24.60 2.00 3.05
N GLY A 400 -25.11 3.23 2.91
CA GLY A 400 -25.35 3.85 1.60
C GLY A 400 -24.08 3.99 0.76
N LYS A 401 -22.96 4.40 1.37
CA LYS A 401 -21.65 4.48 0.69
C LYS A 401 -21.10 3.09 0.30
N ALA A 402 -21.30 2.09 1.15
CA ALA A 402 -20.95 0.70 0.83
C ALA A 402 -21.74 0.20 -0.39
N THR A 403 -23.07 0.38 -0.39
CA THR A 403 -23.94 0.00 -1.52
C THR A 403 -23.56 0.73 -2.82
N LEU A 404 -23.20 2.02 -2.75
CA LEU A 404 -22.75 2.78 -3.93
C LEU A 404 -21.43 2.25 -4.50
N LEU A 405 -20.47 1.91 -3.63
CA LEU A 405 -19.20 1.32 -4.05
C LEU A 405 -19.39 -0.08 -4.63
N GLU A 406 -20.17 -0.93 -3.97
CA GLU A 406 -20.52 -2.27 -4.47
C GLU A 406 -21.17 -2.19 -5.85
N GLY A 407 -22.18 -1.33 -6.02
CA GLY A 407 -22.86 -1.12 -7.29
C GLY A 407 -21.90 -0.62 -8.39
N ALA A 408 -20.96 0.27 -8.06
CA ALA A 408 -19.94 0.72 -9.01
C ALA A 408 -18.99 -0.42 -9.43
N VAL A 409 -18.56 -1.27 -8.48
CA VAL A 409 -17.66 -2.41 -8.77
C VAL A 409 -18.36 -3.46 -9.62
N PHE A 410 -19.57 -3.90 -9.25
CA PHE A 410 -20.25 -5.00 -9.95
C PHE A 410 -20.95 -4.60 -11.25
N SER A 411 -21.10 -3.31 -11.55
CA SER A 411 -21.63 -2.83 -12.84
C SER A 411 -20.58 -2.58 -13.92
N SER A 412 -19.27 -2.62 -13.60
CA SER A 412 -18.18 -2.48 -14.57
C SER A 412 -17.21 -3.67 -14.46
N GLU A 413 -17.15 -4.49 -15.50
CA GLU A 413 -16.23 -5.64 -15.61
C GLU A 413 -14.77 -5.26 -15.31
N ARG A 414 -14.34 -4.06 -15.75
CA ARG A 414 -13.02 -3.52 -15.47
C ARG A 414 -12.81 -3.18 -14.00
N LEU A 415 -13.80 -2.61 -13.32
CA LEU A 415 -13.70 -2.33 -11.89
C LEU A 415 -13.73 -3.63 -11.07
N LEU A 416 -14.48 -4.65 -11.53
CA LEU A 416 -14.44 -5.99 -10.97
C LEU A 416 -13.06 -6.64 -11.10
N GLU A 417 -12.46 -6.69 -12.30
CA GLU A 417 -11.09 -7.21 -12.53
C GLU A 417 -10.04 -6.55 -11.61
N LEU A 418 -10.20 -5.25 -11.30
CA LEU A 418 -9.33 -4.55 -10.35
C LEU A 418 -9.67 -4.92 -8.90
N ALA A 419 -10.95 -4.98 -8.54
CA ALA A 419 -11.43 -5.29 -7.19
C ALA A 419 -11.09 -6.71 -6.72
N GLU A 420 -10.89 -7.67 -7.63
CA GLU A 420 -10.36 -9.01 -7.29
C GLU A 420 -8.97 -8.95 -6.60
N ARG A 421 -8.24 -7.84 -6.71
CA ARG A 421 -6.94 -7.62 -6.04
C ARG A 421 -7.15 -6.80 -4.75
N PRO A 422 -6.91 -7.35 -3.54
CA PRO A 422 -7.27 -6.70 -2.27
C PRO A 422 -6.67 -5.30 -2.07
N LEU A 423 -5.42 -5.09 -2.53
CA LEU A 423 -4.80 -3.77 -2.53
C LEU A 423 -5.62 -2.76 -3.35
N LEU A 424 -6.00 -3.12 -4.59
CA LEU A 424 -6.72 -2.22 -5.48
C LEU A 424 -8.12 -1.93 -4.97
N LEU A 425 -8.83 -2.94 -4.46
CA LEU A 425 -10.12 -2.75 -3.79
C LEU A 425 -9.98 -1.77 -2.60
N THR A 426 -8.91 -1.88 -1.81
CA THR A 426 -8.63 -0.92 -0.74
C THR A 426 -8.43 0.49 -1.30
N LEU A 427 -7.65 0.67 -2.37
CA LEU A 427 -7.48 1.98 -3.02
C LEU A 427 -8.81 2.55 -3.53
N MET A 428 -9.65 1.72 -4.14
CA MET A 428 -10.98 2.10 -4.65
C MET A 428 -11.91 2.55 -3.53
N ALA A 429 -12.03 1.77 -2.45
CA ALA A 429 -12.85 2.13 -1.30
C ALA A 429 -12.44 3.45 -0.63
N SER A 430 -11.14 3.76 -0.72
CA SER A 430 -10.54 4.94 -0.12
C SER A 430 -10.69 6.19 -0.98
N LEU A 431 -10.48 6.08 -2.29
CA LEU A 431 -10.75 7.15 -3.24
C LEU A 431 -12.24 7.52 -3.23
N HIS A 432 -13.11 6.51 -3.18
CA HIS A 432 -14.55 6.70 -3.03
C HIS A 432 -14.90 7.41 -1.71
N ALA A 433 -14.25 7.06 -0.60
CA ALA A 433 -14.41 7.74 0.69
C ALA A 433 -13.83 9.17 0.73
N TRP A 434 -12.76 9.47 -0.02
CA TRP A 434 -12.03 10.73 0.05
C TRP A 434 -12.74 11.90 -0.65
N HIS A 435 -13.27 11.70 -1.85
CA HIS A 435 -13.92 12.76 -2.64
C HIS A 435 -15.27 12.38 -3.26
N GLY A 436 -15.60 11.09 -3.34
CA GLY A 436 -16.75 10.59 -4.08
C GLY A 436 -16.65 10.79 -5.60
N GLY A 437 -17.48 10.07 -6.35
CA GLY A 437 -17.52 10.15 -7.82
C GLY A 437 -17.01 8.89 -8.52
N THR A 438 -16.74 9.03 -9.82
CA THR A 438 -16.43 7.89 -10.70
C THR A 438 -15.02 7.34 -10.47
N LEU A 439 -14.94 6.05 -10.13
CA LEU A 439 -13.67 5.36 -9.93
C LEU A 439 -12.90 5.14 -11.25
N PRO A 440 -11.55 5.18 -11.23
CA PRO A 440 -10.78 4.92 -12.43
C PRO A 440 -10.79 3.43 -12.84
N GLU A 441 -11.33 3.13 -14.02
CA GLU A 441 -11.39 1.77 -14.60
C GLU A 441 -10.04 1.20 -15.08
N ARG A 442 -8.92 1.92 -14.89
CA ARG A 442 -7.59 1.47 -15.32
C ARG A 442 -6.66 1.42 -14.12
N ARG A 443 -5.96 0.28 -13.96
CA ARG A 443 -4.95 0.02 -12.91
C ARG A 443 -4.01 1.20 -12.68
N VAL A 444 -3.43 1.74 -13.75
CA VAL A 444 -2.50 2.88 -13.69
C VAL A 444 -3.16 4.18 -13.20
N LYS A 445 -4.40 4.47 -13.60
CA LYS A 445 -5.16 5.63 -13.11
C LYS A 445 -5.55 5.51 -11.66
N LEU A 446 -5.89 4.29 -11.23
CA LEU A 446 -6.19 3.99 -9.84
C LEU A 446 -4.95 4.24 -8.96
N TYR A 447 -3.76 3.83 -9.40
CA TYR A 447 -2.51 4.18 -8.73
C TYR A 447 -2.17 5.67 -8.80
N ALA A 448 -2.41 6.35 -9.93
CA ALA A 448 -2.21 7.79 -10.06
C ALA A 448 -3.05 8.56 -9.02
N ALA A 449 -4.37 8.38 -9.04
CA ALA A 449 -5.29 9.02 -8.12
C ALA A 449 -4.98 8.68 -6.65
N ALA A 450 -4.68 7.41 -6.34
CA ALA A 450 -4.30 7.01 -4.99
C ALA A 450 -2.96 7.62 -4.54
N THR A 451 -2.01 7.85 -5.46
CA THR A 451 -0.73 8.49 -5.14
C THR A 451 -0.91 9.99 -4.90
N ASP A 452 -1.74 10.66 -5.69
CA ASP A 452 -2.01 12.09 -5.53
C ASP A 452 -2.81 12.37 -4.25
N MET A 453 -3.68 11.43 -3.87
CA MET A 453 -4.37 11.36 -2.60
C MET A 453 -3.38 11.17 -1.42
N LEU A 454 -2.50 10.16 -1.48
CA LEU A 454 -1.45 9.94 -0.48
C LEU A 454 -0.46 11.11 -0.34
N LEU A 455 -0.12 11.77 -1.44
CA LEU A 455 0.71 12.98 -1.44
C LEU A 455 -0.04 14.16 -0.82
N HIS A 456 -1.34 14.32 -1.12
CA HIS A 456 -2.15 15.42 -0.57
C HIS A 456 -2.13 15.39 0.96
N TRP A 457 -2.32 14.21 1.53
CA TRP A 457 -2.28 13.98 2.97
C TRP A 457 -0.89 14.16 3.59
N TRP A 458 0.16 13.65 2.94
CA TRP A 458 1.54 13.87 3.38
C TRP A 458 1.88 15.35 3.45
N GLU A 459 1.43 16.14 2.47
CA GLU A 459 1.65 17.59 2.44
C GLU A 459 0.66 18.41 3.29
N GLN A 460 -0.51 17.88 3.67
CA GLN A 460 -1.64 18.69 4.20
C GLN A 460 -1.25 19.55 5.41
N ALA A 461 -1.70 20.81 5.47
CA ALA A 461 -1.51 21.64 6.67
C ALA A 461 -2.11 20.96 7.91
N LYS A 462 -1.32 20.86 9.00
CA LYS A 462 -1.71 20.16 10.23
C LYS A 462 -2.08 21.19 11.30
N VAL A 463 -3.31 21.13 11.78
CA VAL A 463 -3.80 21.98 12.88
C VAL A 463 -4.18 21.03 14.01
N ILE A 464 -3.47 21.11 15.14
CA ILE A 464 -3.77 20.31 16.34
C ILE A 464 -4.56 21.18 17.30
N ARG A 465 -5.68 20.68 17.81
CA ARG A 465 -6.52 21.36 18.80
C ARG A 465 -6.46 20.73 20.18
N ASP A 466 -6.76 21.51 21.22
CA ASP A 466 -7.01 21.00 22.56
C ASP A 466 -8.45 20.45 22.68
N ALA A 467 -8.74 19.80 23.81
CA ALA A 467 -10.09 19.28 24.12
C ALA A 467 -11.16 20.37 24.28
N GLN A 468 -10.77 21.65 24.22
CA GLN A 468 -11.64 22.83 24.27
C GLN A 468 -11.77 23.50 22.88
N GLY A 469 -11.12 22.95 21.84
CA GLY A 469 -11.17 23.40 20.45
C GLY A 469 -10.16 24.51 20.10
N ASN A 470 -9.32 24.97 21.03
CA ASN A 470 -8.29 25.97 20.76
C ASN A 470 -7.14 25.35 19.94
N ILE A 471 -6.51 26.14 19.06
CA ILE A 471 -5.37 25.67 18.26
C ILE A 471 -4.11 25.64 19.15
N ILE A 472 -3.55 24.45 19.37
CA ILE A 472 -2.26 24.24 20.05
C ILE A 472 -1.11 24.44 19.06
N LEU A 473 -1.24 23.86 17.86
CA LEU A 473 -0.19 23.84 16.83
C LEU A 473 -0.81 24.08 15.45
N GLN A 474 -0.18 24.92 14.64
CA GLN A 474 -0.53 25.12 13.24
C GLN A 474 0.74 25.01 12.38
N GLN A 475 0.86 23.90 11.64
CA GLN A 475 1.91 23.67 10.67
C GLN A 475 1.38 23.91 9.24
N PRO A 476 2.08 24.70 8.40
CA PRO A 476 1.73 24.89 6.98
C PRO A 476 1.86 23.58 6.18
N SER A 477 1.38 23.60 4.92
CA SER A 477 1.64 22.48 4.01
C SER A 477 3.12 22.41 3.63
N LEU A 478 3.61 21.24 3.21
CA LEU A 478 5.03 21.06 2.86
C LEU A 478 5.44 22.01 1.73
N SER A 479 4.61 22.10 0.69
CA SER A 479 4.72 23.02 -0.43
C SER A 479 4.73 24.50 0.00
N GLN A 480 3.84 24.91 0.92
CA GLN A 480 3.84 26.26 1.50
C GLN A 480 5.12 26.55 2.31
N TRP A 481 5.58 25.57 3.08
CA TRP A 481 6.72 25.74 3.99
C TRP A 481 8.05 25.82 3.25
N LEU A 482 8.27 24.92 2.28
CA LEU A 482 9.41 24.96 1.36
C LEU A 482 9.32 26.13 0.37
N ARG A 483 8.13 26.71 0.18
CA ARG A 483 7.79 27.62 -0.94
C ARG A 483 8.15 27.00 -2.30
N ALA A 484 7.89 25.71 -2.44
CA ALA A 484 8.18 24.91 -3.61
C ALA A 484 6.89 24.47 -4.29
N ASP A 485 6.95 24.24 -5.60
CA ASP A 485 5.84 23.64 -6.34
C ASP A 485 5.66 22.18 -5.92
N ARG A 486 4.39 21.76 -5.78
CA ARG A 486 4.01 20.39 -5.47
C ARG A 486 4.46 19.41 -6.57
N GLU A 487 4.46 19.84 -7.83
CA GLU A 487 4.97 19.01 -8.93
C GLU A 487 6.47 18.76 -8.81
N ARG A 488 7.26 19.72 -8.31
CA ARG A 488 8.70 19.51 -8.07
C ARG A 488 8.96 18.55 -6.91
N VAL A 489 8.09 18.54 -5.89
CA VAL A 489 8.10 17.51 -4.83
C VAL A 489 7.71 16.15 -5.42
N ARG A 490 6.70 16.10 -6.30
CA ARG A 490 6.27 14.90 -7.03
C ARG A 490 7.42 14.28 -7.84
N GLU A 491 8.13 15.10 -8.62
CA GLU A 491 9.31 14.73 -9.42
C GLU A 491 10.42 14.11 -8.56
N LEU A 492 10.78 14.76 -7.45
CA LEU A 492 11.78 14.24 -6.51
C LEU A 492 11.37 12.89 -5.92
N LEU A 493 10.10 12.71 -5.55
CA LEU A 493 9.61 11.44 -5.03
C LEU A 493 9.62 10.32 -6.09
N ASN A 494 9.39 10.65 -7.36
CA ASN A 494 9.56 9.71 -8.47
C ASN A 494 11.02 9.28 -8.61
N GLU A 495 11.97 10.23 -8.59
CA GLU A 495 13.42 9.96 -8.64
C GLU A 495 13.89 9.10 -7.46
N LEU A 496 13.47 9.43 -6.23
CA LEU A 496 13.83 8.69 -5.02
C LEU A 496 13.22 7.27 -5.01
N ALA A 497 12.01 7.09 -5.54
CA ALA A 497 11.42 5.76 -5.70
C ALA A 497 12.18 4.92 -6.73
N PHE A 498 12.56 5.50 -7.87
CA PHE A 498 13.42 4.85 -8.85
C PHE A 498 14.77 4.44 -8.24
N LYS A 499 15.44 5.35 -7.54
CA LYS A 499 16.71 5.07 -6.85
C LYS A 499 16.58 3.97 -5.81
N ALA A 500 15.56 4.01 -4.96
CA ALA A 500 15.31 2.96 -3.97
C ALA A 500 14.96 1.60 -4.61
N HIS A 501 14.36 1.59 -5.81
CA HIS A 501 14.04 0.36 -6.55
C HIS A 501 15.26 -0.20 -7.29
N ALA A 502 16.07 0.66 -7.92
CA ALA A 502 17.34 0.31 -8.54
C ALA A 502 18.39 -0.12 -7.50
N GLY A 503 18.47 0.59 -6.38
CA GLY A 503 19.36 0.34 -5.24
C GLY A 503 19.12 -0.98 -4.51
N GLN A 504 18.03 -1.72 -4.80
CA GLN A 504 17.89 -3.14 -4.43
C GLN A 504 18.96 -4.04 -5.09
N SER A 505 19.99 -3.51 -5.78
CA SER A 505 21.18 -4.27 -6.18
C SER A 505 22.27 -4.22 -5.11
N ASP A 506 22.35 -3.14 -4.34
CA ASP A 506 23.46 -2.88 -3.44
C ASP A 506 23.11 -3.38 -2.03
N LEU A 507 23.93 -4.30 -1.53
CA LEU A 507 23.68 -5.13 -0.34
C LEU A 507 23.63 -4.37 1.00
N THR A 508 23.75 -3.05 0.95
CA THR A 508 23.88 -2.15 2.10
C THR A 508 22.60 -1.38 2.43
N GLY A 509 21.54 -1.50 1.61
CA GLY A 509 20.28 -0.78 1.79
C GLY A 509 19.05 -1.69 1.76
N THR A 510 17.99 -1.29 2.45
CA THR A 510 16.63 -1.79 2.17
C THR A 510 16.07 -1.11 0.92
N ALA A 511 14.96 -1.60 0.37
CA ALA A 511 14.19 -0.94 -0.69
C ALA A 511 13.54 0.41 -0.28
N ASP A 512 13.97 0.98 0.84
CA ASP A 512 13.43 2.18 1.46
C ASP A 512 14.23 3.43 0.99
N VAL A 513 13.65 4.62 1.12
CA VAL A 513 14.27 5.90 0.78
C VAL A 513 15.15 6.37 1.96
N PRO A 514 16.45 6.63 1.78
CA PRO A 514 17.28 7.20 2.82
C PRO A 514 16.82 8.62 3.20
N GLU A 515 16.67 8.89 4.50
CA GLU A 515 16.28 10.20 5.00
C GLU A 515 17.24 11.30 4.54
N GLY A 516 18.55 11.04 4.57
CA GLY A 516 19.56 11.97 4.08
C GLY A 516 19.37 12.37 2.61
N GLU A 517 18.91 11.45 1.76
CA GLU A 517 18.60 11.76 0.35
C GLU A 517 17.29 12.54 0.21
N LEU A 518 16.24 12.15 0.94
CA LEU A 518 14.95 12.83 0.95
C LEU A 518 15.11 14.29 1.42
N ILE A 519 15.75 14.50 2.57
CA ILE A 519 16.03 15.81 3.14
C ILE A 519 16.94 16.62 2.21
N SER A 520 18.01 16.03 1.66
CA SER A 520 18.90 16.73 0.71
C SER A 520 18.14 17.16 -0.55
N GLY A 521 17.26 16.32 -1.08
CA GLY A 521 16.40 16.63 -2.22
C GLY A 521 15.47 17.80 -1.94
N LEU A 522 14.65 17.70 -0.88
CA LEU A 522 13.71 18.75 -0.49
C LEU A 522 14.42 20.08 -0.18
N MET A 523 15.60 20.03 0.45
CA MET A 523 16.42 21.20 0.76
C MET A 523 17.01 21.89 -0.49
N LYS A 524 17.13 21.19 -1.63
CA LYS A 524 17.48 21.76 -2.95
C LYS A 524 16.28 22.37 -3.67
N LEU A 525 15.06 21.90 -3.39
CA LEU A 525 13.83 22.45 -3.95
C LEU A 525 13.34 23.72 -3.24
N ARG A 526 13.75 23.93 -1.97
CA ARG A 526 13.27 25.02 -1.13
C ARG A 526 13.60 26.40 -1.71
N ASN A 527 12.60 27.27 -1.76
CA ASN A 527 12.76 28.72 -1.97
C ASN A 527 12.59 29.51 -0.65
N ASN A 528 12.30 28.83 0.46
CA ASN A 528 12.26 29.43 1.78
C ASN A 528 13.64 29.32 2.46
N PRO A 529 14.35 30.44 2.73
CA PRO A 529 15.67 30.40 3.36
C PRO A 529 15.62 29.95 4.83
N ASP A 530 14.48 30.15 5.49
CA ASP A 530 14.30 29.92 6.93
C ASP A 530 14.17 28.42 7.30
N VAL A 531 13.85 27.56 6.32
CA VAL A 531 13.77 26.10 6.53
C VAL A 531 15.17 25.52 6.69
N ASN A 532 15.39 24.81 7.80
CA ASN A 532 16.60 24.05 8.08
C ASN A 532 16.33 22.52 8.07
N PRO A 533 17.37 21.67 7.93
CA PRO A 533 17.19 20.22 7.80
C PRO A 533 16.57 19.54 9.01
N ALA A 534 16.87 19.99 10.24
CA ALA A 534 16.42 19.34 11.47
C ALA A 534 14.90 19.53 11.67
N GLU A 535 14.42 20.76 11.50
CA GLU A 535 12.97 21.03 11.51
C GLU A 535 12.25 20.22 10.42
N LEU A 536 12.85 20.07 9.24
CA LEU A 536 12.27 19.29 8.15
C LEU A 536 12.20 17.79 8.47
N MET A 537 13.17 17.24 9.20
CA MET A 537 13.09 15.87 9.74
C MET A 537 11.94 15.75 10.73
N ASP A 538 11.90 16.60 11.76
CA ASP A 538 10.84 16.60 12.79
C ASP A 538 9.42 16.72 12.18
N TYR A 539 9.28 17.53 11.12
CA TYR A 539 8.04 17.70 10.38
C TYR A 539 7.63 16.43 9.61
N LEU A 540 8.57 15.76 8.96
CA LEU A 540 8.31 14.56 8.16
C LEU A 540 8.09 13.31 9.02
N GLU A 541 8.75 13.18 10.17
CA GLU A 541 8.51 12.09 11.12
C GLU A 541 7.06 12.10 11.67
N GLN A 542 6.47 13.30 11.83
CA GLN A 542 5.13 13.48 12.40
C GLN A 542 3.98 13.32 11.38
N ARG A 543 4.27 12.80 10.18
CA ARG A 543 3.37 12.73 9.02
C ARG A 543 3.35 11.34 8.39
N ALA A 544 2.15 10.91 8.02
CA ALA A 544 1.90 9.71 7.24
C ALA A 544 1.17 10.07 5.95
N GLY A 545 1.37 9.27 4.91
CA GLY A 545 0.84 9.51 3.57
C GLY A 545 1.66 8.74 2.55
N LEU A 546 2.21 9.42 1.53
CA LEU A 546 3.01 8.76 0.49
C LEU A 546 4.34 8.18 0.99
N LEU A 547 4.90 8.71 2.09
CA LEU A 547 6.07 8.14 2.78
C LEU A 547 5.74 7.93 4.25
N LEU A 548 6.30 6.87 4.83
CA LEU A 548 6.15 6.47 6.23
C LEU A 548 7.54 6.31 6.87
N PRO A 549 7.85 6.94 8.02
CA PRO A 549 9.11 6.73 8.71
C PRO A 549 9.21 5.28 9.22
N ARG A 550 10.33 4.61 8.95
CA ARG A 550 10.59 3.22 9.37
C ARG A 550 11.53 3.11 10.58
N GLY A 551 11.99 4.26 11.08
CA GLY A 551 13.07 4.38 12.07
C GLY A 551 14.46 4.17 11.44
N ASN A 552 15.51 4.55 12.17
CA ASN A 552 16.92 4.50 11.71
C ASN A 552 17.22 5.35 10.46
N GLY A 553 16.53 6.48 10.25
CA GLY A 553 16.81 7.40 9.14
C GLY A 553 16.44 6.86 7.75
N VAL A 554 15.39 6.05 7.64
CA VAL A 554 14.83 5.62 6.34
C VAL A 554 13.29 5.72 6.32
N TYR A 555 12.74 6.03 5.15
CA TYR A 555 11.32 6.14 4.86
C TYR A 555 10.88 5.07 3.87
N THR A 556 9.74 4.43 4.09
CA THR A 556 9.18 3.42 3.19
C THR A 556 7.90 3.93 2.53
N PHE A 557 7.58 3.43 1.34
CA PHE A 557 6.27 3.63 0.73
C PHE A 557 5.24 2.70 1.41
N PRO A 558 3.94 3.08 1.51
CA PRO A 558 2.90 2.24 2.12
C PRO A 558 2.77 0.84 1.53
N HIS A 559 3.13 0.67 0.26
CA HIS A 559 3.23 -0.62 -0.41
C HIS A 559 4.28 -0.54 -1.54
N ARG A 560 4.98 -1.66 -1.82
CA ARG A 560 6.00 -1.76 -2.89
C ARG A 560 5.49 -1.28 -4.25
N THR A 561 4.20 -1.44 -4.54
CA THR A 561 3.61 -1.00 -5.81
C THR A 561 3.46 0.52 -5.96
N PHE A 562 3.45 1.29 -4.88
CA PHE A 562 3.62 2.74 -4.99
C PHE A 562 5.04 3.09 -5.42
N GLN A 563 6.06 2.44 -4.86
CA GLN A 563 7.44 2.57 -5.32
C GLN A 563 7.61 2.15 -6.78
N GLU A 564 7.00 1.02 -7.20
CA GLU A 564 7.01 0.56 -8.60
C GLU A 564 6.33 1.58 -9.54
N TYR A 565 5.19 2.15 -9.15
CA TYR A 565 4.49 3.19 -9.93
C TYR A 565 5.29 4.51 -10.02
N LEU A 566 5.92 4.93 -8.93
CA LEU A 566 6.74 6.14 -8.88
C LEU A 566 8.05 6.00 -9.67
N ALA A 567 8.69 4.83 -9.60
CA ALA A 567 9.83 4.48 -10.43
C ALA A 567 9.44 4.45 -11.92
N ALA A 568 8.24 3.93 -12.24
CA ALA A 568 7.69 3.99 -13.59
C ALA A 568 7.46 5.43 -14.04
N CYS A 569 6.92 6.29 -13.16
CA CYS A 569 6.75 7.71 -13.45
C CYS A 569 8.08 8.38 -13.81
N HIS A 570 9.16 8.12 -13.08
CA HIS A 570 10.48 8.66 -13.40
C HIS A 570 10.99 8.16 -14.77
N LEU A 571 10.89 6.84 -15.03
CA LEU A 571 11.38 6.20 -16.25
C LEU A 571 10.54 6.46 -17.51
N THR A 572 9.36 7.07 -17.41
CA THR A 572 8.64 7.61 -18.59
C THR A 572 9.07 9.04 -18.93
N ASP A 573 9.60 9.76 -17.95
CA ASP A 573 9.88 11.20 -18.06
C ASP A 573 11.38 11.44 -18.40
N ASP A 574 12.25 10.47 -18.08
CA ASP A 574 13.66 10.41 -18.47
C ASP A 574 14.00 9.12 -19.25
N ASN A 575 14.74 9.27 -20.36
CA ASN A 575 15.27 8.17 -21.20
C ASN A 575 14.25 7.08 -21.63
N PHE A 576 12.99 7.44 -21.81
CA PHE A 576 11.93 6.56 -22.34
C PHE A 576 11.97 6.47 -23.88
N PRO A 577 11.74 5.28 -24.48
CA PRO A 577 11.47 3.99 -23.85
C PRO A 577 12.71 3.16 -23.50
N ASP A 578 13.90 3.56 -23.99
CA ASP A 578 15.12 2.76 -24.01
C ASP A 578 15.50 2.23 -22.63
N LYS A 579 15.54 3.09 -21.60
CA LYS A 579 15.99 2.69 -20.27
C LYS A 579 15.02 1.74 -19.58
N LEU A 580 13.71 1.96 -19.75
CA LEU A 580 12.67 1.09 -19.21
C LEU A 580 12.72 -0.30 -19.86
N ALA A 581 12.97 -0.37 -21.17
CA ALA A 581 13.12 -1.62 -21.90
C ALA A 581 14.41 -2.38 -21.51
N GLU A 582 15.54 -1.67 -21.39
CA GLU A 582 16.83 -2.22 -20.94
C GLU A 582 16.68 -2.90 -19.56
N LEU A 583 16.09 -2.19 -18.59
CA LEU A 583 15.89 -2.68 -17.23
C LEU A 583 14.93 -3.89 -17.20
N GLY A 584 13.81 -3.83 -17.93
CA GLY A 584 12.84 -4.92 -18.05
C GLY A 584 13.42 -6.20 -18.65
N ARG A 585 14.31 -6.10 -19.64
CA ARG A 585 14.96 -7.24 -20.28
C ARG A 585 16.02 -7.90 -19.42
N ASN A 586 16.76 -7.10 -18.64
CA ASN A 586 17.92 -7.56 -17.89
C ASN A 586 17.58 -8.07 -16.48
N ASP A 587 16.61 -7.46 -15.78
CA ASP A 587 16.12 -7.91 -14.47
C ASP A 587 14.57 -7.86 -14.41
N PRO A 588 13.88 -8.78 -15.10
CA PRO A 588 12.41 -8.82 -15.15
C PRO A 588 11.79 -9.12 -13.79
N ASP A 589 12.45 -9.89 -12.91
CA ASP A 589 12.01 -10.17 -11.53
C ASP A 589 11.77 -8.86 -10.75
N ARG A 590 12.59 -7.85 -11.01
CA ARG A 590 12.50 -6.53 -10.38
C ARG A 590 11.64 -5.54 -11.18
N TRP A 591 11.85 -5.44 -12.49
CA TRP A 591 11.32 -4.34 -13.29
C TRP A 591 9.99 -4.61 -14.00
N ARG A 592 9.48 -5.84 -14.03
CA ARG A 592 8.23 -6.19 -14.73
C ARG A 592 7.06 -5.26 -14.42
N GLU A 593 6.71 -5.07 -13.14
CA GLU A 593 5.60 -4.18 -12.78
C GLU A 593 5.88 -2.72 -13.14
N VAL A 594 7.13 -2.27 -13.06
CA VAL A 594 7.55 -0.92 -13.47
C VAL A 594 7.37 -0.73 -14.97
N VAL A 595 7.70 -1.74 -15.79
CA VAL A 595 7.48 -1.74 -17.25
C VAL A 595 6.00 -1.69 -17.59
N LEU A 596 5.16 -2.50 -16.93
CA LEU A 596 3.71 -2.52 -17.18
C LEU A 596 3.02 -1.22 -16.72
N LEU A 597 3.42 -0.67 -15.58
CA LEU A 597 2.91 0.62 -15.10
C LEU A 597 3.40 1.80 -15.95
N GLY A 598 4.65 1.76 -16.42
CA GLY A 598 5.21 2.75 -17.33
C GLY A 598 4.53 2.75 -18.70
N ALA A 599 4.26 1.56 -19.26
CA ALA A 599 3.43 1.40 -20.45
C ALA A 599 2.04 2.03 -20.26
N GLY A 600 1.38 1.72 -19.14
CA GLY A 600 0.08 2.28 -18.80
C GLY A 600 0.08 3.81 -18.69
N LYS A 601 1.11 4.40 -18.06
CA LYS A 601 1.27 5.86 -17.94
C LYS A 601 1.49 6.49 -19.32
N SER A 602 2.43 5.96 -20.10
CA SER A 602 2.75 6.48 -21.43
C SER A 602 1.59 6.37 -22.42
N ALA A 603 0.73 5.35 -22.29
CA ALA A 603 -0.49 5.19 -23.09
C ALA A 603 -1.50 6.35 -22.91
N GLU A 604 -1.43 7.10 -21.81
CA GLU A 604 -2.29 8.28 -21.59
C GLU A 604 -1.79 9.53 -22.31
N GLY A 605 -0.46 9.65 -22.46
CA GLY A 605 0.14 10.74 -23.22
C GLY A 605 0.01 10.54 -24.72
N ALA A 606 0.39 9.36 -25.22
CA ALA A 606 0.27 9.02 -26.65
C ALA A 606 0.34 7.51 -26.93
N ASP A 607 -0.56 7.00 -27.78
CA ASP A 607 -0.61 5.58 -28.19
C ASP A 607 0.74 5.08 -28.78
N PHE A 608 1.46 5.92 -29.53
CA PHE A 608 2.75 5.53 -30.11
C PHE A 608 3.79 5.11 -29.06
N ALA A 609 3.70 5.62 -27.83
CA ALA A 609 4.67 5.38 -26.78
C ALA A 609 4.64 3.92 -26.30
N VAL A 610 3.45 3.30 -26.28
CA VAL A 610 3.28 1.86 -25.96
C VAL A 610 3.97 1.00 -27.02
N TRP A 611 3.76 1.34 -28.30
CA TRP A 611 4.37 0.64 -29.43
C TRP A 611 5.89 0.84 -29.53
N ALA A 612 6.40 2.01 -29.13
CA ALA A 612 7.83 2.28 -29.03
C ALA A 612 8.49 1.48 -27.90
N LEU A 613 7.82 1.32 -26.75
CA LEU A 613 8.27 0.48 -25.66
C LEU A 613 8.25 -1.02 -26.04
N ALA A 614 7.17 -1.51 -26.65
CA ALA A 614 7.08 -2.88 -27.14
C ALA A 614 8.17 -3.19 -28.18
N GLU A 615 8.53 -2.24 -29.03
CA GLU A 615 9.63 -2.36 -30.00
C GLU A 615 11.00 -2.44 -29.34
N ASN A 616 11.26 -1.67 -28.28
CA ASN A 616 12.55 -1.73 -27.56
C ASN A 616 12.68 -2.97 -26.65
N LEU A 617 11.55 -3.44 -26.11
CA LEU A 617 11.45 -4.71 -25.41
C LEU A 617 11.67 -5.90 -26.36
N CYS A 618 11.13 -5.83 -27.58
CA CYS A 618 11.21 -6.86 -28.61
C CYS A 618 11.65 -6.28 -29.97
N PRO A 619 12.95 -6.01 -30.19
CA PRO A 619 13.44 -5.32 -31.39
C PRO A 619 13.81 -6.24 -32.55
N ALA A 620 14.16 -7.50 -32.27
CA ALA A 620 14.67 -8.46 -33.24
C ALA A 620 13.65 -9.55 -33.55
N GLU A 621 13.71 -10.14 -34.74
CA GLU A 621 12.91 -11.32 -35.10
C GLU A 621 13.41 -12.57 -34.35
N VAL A 622 12.57 -13.60 -34.28
CA VAL A 622 12.93 -14.91 -33.74
C VAL A 622 14.05 -15.52 -34.60
N ASN A 623 15.17 -15.89 -33.98
CA ASN A 623 16.28 -16.60 -34.62
C ASN A 623 16.91 -17.59 -33.65
N GLU A 624 16.43 -18.84 -33.69
CA GLU A 624 16.71 -19.96 -32.76
C GLU A 624 18.19 -20.19 -32.43
N SER A 625 19.10 -19.73 -33.29
CA SER A 625 20.55 -19.91 -33.10
C SER A 625 21.20 -18.84 -32.20
N LYS A 626 20.47 -17.79 -31.77
CA LYS A 626 21.07 -16.59 -31.18
C LYS A 626 20.34 -15.92 -30.01
N GLN A 627 19.12 -16.32 -29.61
CA GLN A 627 18.40 -15.59 -28.54
C GLN A 627 19.01 -15.81 -27.14
N GLY A 628 19.16 -14.73 -26.39
CA GLY A 628 19.43 -14.77 -24.96
C GLY A 628 18.16 -14.86 -24.09
N LYS A 629 18.35 -15.08 -22.79
CA LYS A 629 17.25 -15.00 -21.80
C LYS A 629 16.57 -13.62 -21.82
N ALA A 630 17.35 -12.56 -21.99
CA ALA A 630 16.87 -11.17 -22.01
C ALA A 630 15.92 -10.87 -23.19
N ASP A 631 16.07 -11.57 -24.32
CA ASP A 631 15.17 -11.42 -25.47
C ASP A 631 13.84 -12.14 -25.22
N CYS A 632 13.90 -13.33 -24.60
CA CYS A 632 12.72 -14.10 -24.22
C CYS A 632 11.84 -13.31 -23.22
N TRP A 633 12.47 -12.73 -22.19
CA TRP A 633 11.77 -11.87 -21.23
C TRP A 633 11.29 -10.55 -21.86
N GLY A 634 12.12 -9.92 -22.71
CA GLY A 634 11.71 -8.74 -23.48
C GLY A 634 10.47 -8.98 -24.32
N ALA A 635 10.41 -10.09 -25.05
CA ALA A 635 9.26 -10.40 -25.88
C ALA A 635 7.99 -10.74 -25.07
N LEU A 636 8.12 -11.43 -23.94
CA LEU A 636 7.00 -11.63 -23.01
C LEU A 636 6.47 -10.29 -22.49
N LEU A 637 7.35 -9.41 -22.03
CA LEU A 637 6.98 -8.08 -21.54
C LEU A 637 6.35 -7.23 -22.66
N ALA A 638 6.87 -7.28 -23.88
CA ALA A 638 6.26 -6.61 -25.03
C ALA A 638 4.83 -7.10 -25.29
N GLY A 639 4.60 -8.42 -25.20
CA GLY A 639 3.27 -9.01 -25.28
C GLY A 639 2.32 -8.49 -24.21
N GLN A 640 2.75 -8.48 -22.94
CA GLN A 640 1.94 -7.97 -21.84
C GLN A 640 1.68 -6.46 -21.93
N VAL A 641 2.68 -5.67 -22.33
CA VAL A 641 2.57 -4.22 -22.57
C VAL A 641 1.51 -3.91 -23.62
N LEU A 642 1.52 -4.62 -24.76
CA LEU A 642 0.50 -4.45 -25.79
C LEU A 642 -0.88 -4.94 -25.31
N ALA A 643 -0.96 -6.10 -24.65
CA ALA A 643 -2.21 -6.70 -24.19
C ALA A 643 -2.89 -5.98 -23.01
N GLU A 644 -2.16 -5.16 -22.25
CA GLU A 644 -2.71 -4.32 -21.17
C GLU A 644 -2.94 -2.85 -21.58
N SER A 645 -2.12 -2.29 -22.49
CA SER A 645 -2.04 -0.83 -22.70
C SER A 645 -2.26 -0.34 -24.13
N ALA A 646 -2.18 -1.19 -25.18
CA ALA A 646 -2.33 -0.73 -26.56
C ALA A 646 -3.79 -0.72 -27.03
N ASN A 647 -4.15 0.21 -27.94
CA ASN A 647 -5.48 0.23 -28.55
C ASN A 647 -5.58 -0.76 -29.73
N LEU A 648 -5.83 -2.03 -29.43
CA LEU A 648 -5.89 -3.11 -30.41
C LEU A 648 -7.03 -2.96 -31.45
N ASN A 649 -8.05 -2.14 -31.16
CA ASN A 649 -9.13 -1.84 -32.11
C ASN A 649 -8.68 -0.95 -33.29
N LYS A 650 -7.48 -0.35 -33.23
CA LYS A 650 -6.99 0.58 -34.26
C LYS A 650 -5.47 0.51 -34.45
N ILE A 651 -5.02 -0.59 -35.02
CA ILE A 651 -3.60 -0.83 -35.31
C ILE A 651 -3.20 -0.13 -36.62
N SER A 652 -2.14 0.66 -36.60
CA SER A 652 -1.59 1.29 -37.81
C SER A 652 -0.77 0.28 -38.65
N GLN A 653 -0.62 0.55 -39.95
CA GLN A 653 0.24 -0.25 -40.83
C GLN A 653 1.70 -0.33 -40.33
N SER A 654 2.21 0.73 -39.68
CA SER A 654 3.55 0.75 -39.08
C SER A 654 3.69 -0.14 -37.84
N ASN A 655 2.57 -0.43 -37.16
CA ASN A 655 2.54 -1.21 -35.93
C ASN A 655 2.15 -2.67 -36.19
N ALA A 656 1.50 -2.98 -37.31
CA ALA A 656 1.16 -4.35 -37.72
C ALA A 656 2.39 -5.28 -37.74
N GLY A 657 3.53 -4.83 -38.30
CA GLY A 657 4.78 -5.60 -38.27
C GLY A 657 5.33 -5.82 -36.86
N LYS A 658 5.17 -4.83 -35.96
CA LYS A 658 5.60 -4.92 -34.55
C LYS A 658 4.73 -5.92 -33.77
N LEU A 659 3.41 -5.88 -33.99
CA LEU A 659 2.48 -6.86 -33.42
C LEU A 659 2.83 -8.27 -33.90
N HIS A 660 3.01 -8.46 -35.21
CA HIS A 660 3.32 -9.77 -35.79
C HIS A 660 4.61 -10.35 -35.20
N ARG A 661 5.68 -9.53 -35.10
CA ARG A 661 6.93 -9.91 -34.42
C ARG A 661 6.68 -10.38 -32.98
N VAL A 662 5.92 -9.61 -32.20
CA VAL A 662 5.58 -10.00 -30.82
C VAL A 662 4.77 -11.30 -30.78
N GLN A 663 3.77 -11.49 -31.64
CA GLN A 663 3.01 -12.74 -31.74
C GLN A 663 3.91 -13.95 -32.03
N GLN A 664 4.81 -13.85 -33.01
CA GLN A 664 5.76 -14.92 -33.35
C GLN A 664 6.65 -15.29 -32.15
N TRP A 665 7.14 -14.30 -31.41
CA TRP A 665 7.89 -14.55 -30.19
C TRP A 665 7.07 -15.20 -29.09
N LEU A 666 5.82 -14.78 -28.85
CA LEU A 666 4.98 -15.39 -27.81
C LEU A 666 4.66 -16.86 -28.15
N VAL A 667 4.46 -17.19 -29.43
CA VAL A 667 4.32 -18.58 -29.90
C VAL A 667 5.62 -19.36 -29.62
N TYR A 668 6.78 -18.82 -29.99
CA TYR A 668 8.08 -19.42 -29.70
C TYR A 668 8.29 -19.66 -28.18
N LEU A 669 7.86 -18.75 -27.31
CA LEU A 669 7.93 -18.93 -25.86
C LEU A 669 7.03 -20.07 -25.35
N LEU A 670 5.87 -20.33 -25.94
CA LEU A 670 4.98 -21.42 -25.55
C LEU A 670 5.60 -22.82 -25.76
N GLU A 671 6.47 -22.95 -26.76
CA GLU A 671 7.09 -24.22 -27.14
C GLU A 671 8.39 -24.52 -26.35
N ARG A 672 8.97 -23.49 -25.70
CA ARG A 672 10.22 -23.61 -24.95
C ARG A 672 10.07 -24.34 -23.63
N SER A 673 10.54 -25.58 -23.57
CA SER A 673 10.60 -26.39 -22.34
C SER A 673 11.48 -25.79 -21.24
N ASP A 674 12.47 -24.96 -21.60
CA ASP A 674 13.42 -24.29 -20.69
C ASP A 674 12.93 -22.94 -20.14
N PHE A 675 11.85 -22.38 -20.70
CA PHE A 675 11.20 -21.17 -20.18
C PHE A 675 10.21 -21.53 -19.04
N PRO A 676 10.01 -20.69 -18.00
CA PRO A 676 9.17 -21.06 -16.86
C PRO A 676 7.70 -21.27 -17.25
N ALA A 677 7.06 -22.32 -16.72
CA ALA A 677 5.73 -22.75 -17.17
C ALA A 677 4.64 -21.68 -16.98
N VAL A 678 4.66 -20.90 -15.88
CA VAL A 678 3.68 -19.82 -15.65
C VAL A 678 3.90 -18.68 -16.63
N GLU A 679 5.14 -18.43 -17.04
CA GLU A 679 5.49 -17.38 -18.01
C GLU A 679 5.09 -17.77 -19.43
N ARG A 680 5.06 -19.07 -19.74
CA ARG A 680 4.38 -19.58 -20.94
C ARG A 680 2.86 -19.37 -20.87
N VAL A 681 2.23 -19.63 -19.72
CA VAL A 681 0.79 -19.29 -19.55
C VAL A 681 0.55 -17.79 -19.73
N ALA A 682 1.43 -16.93 -19.21
CA ALA A 682 1.36 -15.49 -19.43
C ALA A 682 1.54 -15.10 -20.92
N ALA A 683 2.43 -15.79 -21.66
CA ALA A 683 2.56 -15.60 -23.11
C ALA A 683 1.30 -16.01 -23.87
N GLY A 684 0.67 -17.13 -23.49
CA GLY A 684 -0.61 -17.58 -24.05
C GLY A 684 -1.76 -16.62 -23.76
N ASN A 685 -1.85 -16.09 -22.53
CA ASN A 685 -2.83 -15.08 -22.15
C ASN A 685 -2.64 -13.76 -22.93
N ALA A 686 -1.39 -13.38 -23.23
CA ALA A 686 -1.10 -12.25 -24.09
C ALA A 686 -1.51 -12.52 -25.54
N LEU A 687 -1.19 -13.70 -26.11
CA LEU A 687 -1.65 -14.10 -27.46
C LEU A 687 -3.17 -14.09 -27.59
N ALA A 688 -3.90 -14.61 -26.61
CA ALA A 688 -5.36 -14.61 -26.60
C ALA A 688 -5.97 -13.20 -26.72
N ARG A 689 -5.28 -12.17 -26.22
CA ARG A 689 -5.68 -10.75 -26.35
C ARG A 689 -5.14 -10.10 -27.63
N LEU A 690 -3.96 -10.50 -28.10
CA LEU A 690 -3.27 -9.93 -29.26
C LEU A 690 -3.64 -10.58 -30.60
N GLY A 691 -4.43 -11.66 -30.58
CA GLY A 691 -4.63 -12.57 -31.70
C GLY A 691 -3.52 -13.63 -31.73
N ASP A 692 -3.91 -14.90 -31.76
CA ASP A 692 -2.99 -16.03 -31.82
C ASP A 692 -2.89 -16.53 -33.28
N PRO A 693 -1.72 -16.38 -33.94
CA PRO A 693 -1.57 -16.70 -35.37
C PRO A 693 -1.64 -18.21 -35.66
N ARG A 694 -1.75 -19.06 -34.64
CA ARG A 694 -1.92 -20.52 -34.80
C ARG A 694 -3.38 -20.91 -35.03
N PHE A 695 -4.33 -19.99 -34.94
CA PHE A 695 -5.76 -20.25 -35.05
C PHE A 695 -6.45 -19.23 -35.96
N ARG A 696 -7.44 -19.68 -36.74
CA ARG A 696 -8.21 -18.82 -37.65
C ARG A 696 -9.51 -18.36 -37.01
N GLU A 697 -9.67 -17.06 -36.81
CA GLU A 697 -10.89 -16.45 -36.29
C GLU A 697 -12.10 -16.76 -37.18
N GLU A 698 -11.95 -16.67 -38.51
CA GLU A 698 -12.99 -17.00 -39.48
C GLU A 698 -13.36 -18.50 -39.55
N ALA A 699 -12.56 -19.36 -38.92
CA ALA A 699 -12.80 -20.80 -38.80
C ALA A 699 -13.02 -21.22 -37.33
N TRP A 700 -13.74 -20.41 -36.55
CA TRP A 700 -14.11 -20.71 -35.15
C TRP A 700 -12.90 -20.90 -34.21
N PHE A 701 -11.78 -20.22 -34.49
CA PHE A 701 -10.50 -20.39 -33.79
C PHE A 701 -9.98 -21.84 -33.83
N LEU A 702 -10.27 -22.57 -34.92
CA LEU A 702 -9.60 -23.84 -35.21
C LEU A 702 -8.15 -23.60 -35.69
N PRO A 703 -7.25 -24.60 -35.52
CA PRO A 703 -5.85 -24.49 -35.93
C PRO A 703 -5.66 -24.04 -37.39
N ASP A 704 -4.66 -23.18 -37.64
CA ASP A 704 -4.28 -22.74 -38.99
C ASP A 704 -3.47 -23.82 -39.73
N GLU A 705 -4.13 -24.93 -40.06
CA GLU A 705 -3.57 -26.03 -40.81
C GLU A 705 -4.60 -26.61 -41.83
N PRO A 706 -4.18 -27.41 -42.83
CA PRO A 706 -5.05 -27.83 -43.93
C PRO A 706 -6.34 -28.56 -43.54
N LEU A 707 -6.37 -29.20 -42.37
CA LEU A 707 -7.53 -29.90 -41.83
C LEU A 707 -8.11 -29.23 -40.57
N LEU A 708 -7.67 -28.02 -40.20
CA LEU A 708 -8.24 -27.26 -39.08
C LEU A 708 -8.30 -28.03 -37.74
N GLY A 709 -7.25 -28.78 -37.37
CA GLY A 709 -7.24 -29.64 -36.18
C GLY A 709 -7.97 -30.97 -36.32
N PHE A 710 -8.70 -31.21 -37.42
CA PHE A 710 -9.35 -32.49 -37.67
C PHE A 710 -8.36 -33.52 -38.24
N ILE A 711 -8.50 -34.76 -37.78
CA ILE A 711 -7.75 -35.90 -38.32
C ILE A 711 -8.65 -36.60 -39.34
N GLU A 712 -8.15 -36.81 -40.57
CA GLU A 712 -8.86 -37.66 -41.54
C GLU A 712 -8.87 -39.10 -41.05
N ILE A 713 -10.04 -39.61 -40.66
CA ILE A 713 -10.23 -41.01 -40.32
C ILE A 713 -10.73 -41.73 -41.57
N PRO A 714 -9.91 -42.57 -42.23
CA PRO A 714 -10.32 -43.26 -43.45
C PRO A 714 -11.45 -44.25 -43.18
N ALA A 715 -12.40 -44.35 -44.12
CA ALA A 715 -13.54 -45.27 -43.99
C ALA A 715 -13.06 -46.73 -43.95
N GLY A 716 -13.45 -47.47 -42.90
CA GLY A 716 -13.06 -48.86 -42.71
C GLY A 716 -13.74 -49.50 -41.48
N THR A 717 -13.33 -50.73 -41.17
CA THR A 717 -13.75 -51.41 -39.94
C THR A 717 -12.79 -51.04 -38.80
N PHE A 718 -13.28 -50.30 -37.81
CA PHE A 718 -12.55 -50.00 -36.59
C PHE A 718 -12.67 -51.18 -35.61
N LEU A 719 -11.58 -51.46 -34.87
CA LEU A 719 -11.48 -52.52 -33.87
C LEU A 719 -11.99 -52.07 -32.49
#